data_AF-A0A2S7JA68-F1
#
_entry.id   AF-A0A2S7JA68-F1
#
_cell.length_a   1.000
_cell.length_b   1.000
_cell.length_c   1.000
_cell.angle_alpha   90.00
_cell.angle_beta   90.00
_cell.angle_gamma   90.00
#
_symmetry.space_group_name_H-M   'P 1'
#
loop_
_entity.id
_entity.type
_entity.pdbx_description
1 polymer ?
#
loop_
_entity_poly.entity_id
_entity_poly.type
_entity_poly.pdbx_seq_one_letter_code
_entity_poly.pdbx_strand_id
1 'polypeptide(L)'
;MPWQRNVSLGLCLALPWILVACGGGGSSSDVDPNAARTTLPTSGPDSFLLFPNPQKQDDGTLQVASLAYATAYYEAIDPANERDTLAKFKAKNLFGTAAGTLGEETVIVGDQRDLGYGRKMTARQNPDGTLAFVVENYMVGAYGAYNALNLEAAVMPEAKWHLGTNAIEFSPGPGGTIKFVKFYTYDPVTGARLMMGNLDGRGAKAMPTVCASCHGGRGDPLTPALAGKPLFPRLMNVKSAVDVVAPNQGGVRGDIAAQLHPLEPASFDFSSLPGFTRLMQEAKIKTINKMVLCSLPITAAAGGEDACRRTAIGNEYQGTVAEHLKDMYGGAGLPQTNSATTDTYVPAGWAGQSALYLNTQAQACRVCHLLRGNGNQSDIDFATFAKFDGYSARIKAHVLDRGNMPLAKLIYDNYWASSSTYTPMGTYLAGLGMGYTNTTTQPGAPVADPGPDRVVKALVTTLSASMSLYSNIYQWSISPSSPTAGATLTNATSLNPTFTAPGDGTYWVMLRTGKGAAQSADVKLVIVVDSALTYTPSALRFSDIKTILQGVGTCTVCHTSGMGNSGQPPIWYSNFDRDADNDIDATDDHWFYTELRGRINFTDIVASPLLRKPSGNHHNGGQLTGFNTSLTPGAVGRVNYDTFVNWILNGAPE
;
A
#
# COMPACT_ATOMS: atom_id res chain seq x y z
N MET A 1 93.98 27.38 9.58
CA MET A 1 94.42 26.10 9.01
C MET A 1 93.37 25.05 9.36
N PRO A 2 93.02 24.10 8.48
CA PRO A 2 92.09 24.25 7.34
C PRO A 2 90.75 23.47 7.58
N TRP A 3 89.60 23.89 7.02
CA TRP A 3 88.98 23.40 5.75
C TRP A 3 88.66 21.88 5.77
N GLN A 4 87.41 21.41 5.84
CA GLN A 4 86.41 21.13 4.77
C GLN A 4 85.46 20.05 5.35
N ARG A 5 84.19 19.80 5.02
CA ARG A 5 83.27 20.14 3.91
C ARG A 5 81.87 19.75 4.41
N ASN A 6 80.90 20.68 4.40
CA ASN A 6 79.48 20.36 4.45
C ASN A 6 79.02 20.03 3.03
N VAL A 7 78.49 18.83 2.81
CA VAL A 7 77.81 18.45 1.55
C VAL A 7 76.60 17.57 1.87
N SER A 8 75.43 18.11 1.54
CA SER A 8 74.19 17.41 1.16
C SER A 8 73.39 16.64 2.21
N LEU A 9 72.58 17.37 3.00
CA LEU A 9 71.21 16.92 3.32
C LEU A 9 70.24 17.82 2.56
N GLY A 10 69.83 17.35 1.39
CA GLY A 10 68.85 18.03 0.55
C GLY A 10 68.19 16.99 -0.35
N LEU A 11 67.25 16.23 0.23
CA LEU A 11 66.10 15.58 -0.41
C LEU A 11 65.49 14.65 0.64
N CYS A 12 64.24 14.89 1.07
CA CYS A 12 63.25 13.89 1.55
C CYS A 12 62.14 14.43 2.49
N LEU A 13 61.83 15.74 2.51
CA LEU A 13 60.70 16.24 3.31
C LEU A 13 59.77 17.19 2.54
N ALA A 14 59.33 16.78 1.34
CA ALA A 14 58.29 17.48 0.61
C ALA A 14 57.39 16.55 -0.22
N LEU A 15 57.06 15.35 0.29
CA LEU A 15 56.17 14.40 -0.40
C LEU A 15 55.02 13.75 0.39
N PRO A 16 54.56 14.24 1.58
CA PRO A 16 53.23 13.89 2.08
C PRO A 16 52.16 14.96 1.83
N TRP A 17 52.51 16.14 1.31
CA TRP A 17 51.56 17.27 1.19
C TRP A 17 51.00 17.50 -0.22
N ILE A 18 51.32 16.65 -1.20
CA ILE A 18 50.76 16.73 -2.57
C ILE A 18 49.60 15.72 -2.78
N LEU A 19 49.35 14.78 -1.85
CA LEU A 19 48.21 13.86 -1.94
C LEU A 19 46.91 14.39 -1.32
N VAL A 20 46.95 15.52 -0.61
CA VAL A 20 45.75 16.18 -0.04
C VAL A 20 45.14 17.20 -1.02
N ALA A 21 45.84 17.52 -2.12
CA ALA A 21 45.38 18.48 -3.14
C ALA A 21 44.69 17.84 -4.37
N CYS A 22 44.51 16.51 -4.38
CA CYS A 22 43.63 15.81 -5.33
C CYS A 22 42.26 15.45 -4.72
N GLY A 23 41.92 15.99 -3.54
CA GLY A 23 40.56 16.01 -3.03
C GLY A 23 39.71 16.91 -3.91
N GLY A 24 39.18 16.35 -5.01
CA GLY A 24 38.31 17.03 -5.95
C GLY A 24 37.19 17.76 -5.22
N GLY A 25 36.92 18.98 -5.66
CA GLY A 25 35.81 19.78 -5.16
C GLY A 25 34.53 18.95 -5.21
N GLY A 26 33.92 18.76 -4.03
CA GLY A 26 32.76 17.91 -3.88
C GLY A 26 31.63 18.38 -4.78
N SER A 27 31.22 17.51 -5.70
CA SER A 27 30.01 17.75 -6.49
C SER A 27 28.79 17.51 -5.59
N SER A 28 27.63 18.06 -5.93
CA SER A 28 26.38 17.74 -5.22
C SER A 28 25.94 16.26 -5.36
N SER A 29 26.70 15.46 -6.12
CA SER A 29 26.52 14.01 -6.31
C SER A 29 27.46 13.15 -5.49
N ASP A 30 28.36 13.73 -4.69
CA ASP A 30 29.29 12.94 -3.86
C ASP A 30 28.56 12.35 -2.65
N VAL A 31 28.61 11.02 -2.50
CA VAL A 31 28.05 10.31 -1.34
C VAL A 31 29.06 10.37 -0.21
N ASP A 32 28.76 11.07 0.89
CA ASP A 32 29.50 10.94 2.14
C ASP A 32 29.13 9.61 2.81
N PRO A 33 30.05 8.62 2.88
CA PRO A 33 29.76 7.35 3.51
C PRO A 33 29.36 7.51 4.98
N ASN A 34 29.90 8.52 5.67
CA ASN A 34 29.68 8.75 7.09
C ASN A 34 28.45 9.63 7.37
N ALA A 35 27.70 10.02 6.34
CA ALA A 35 26.48 10.79 6.52
C ALA A 35 25.49 10.03 7.42
N ALA A 36 24.85 10.77 8.33
CA ALA A 36 23.79 10.21 9.15
C ALA A 36 22.65 9.69 8.26
N ARG A 37 22.02 8.58 8.65
CA ARG A 37 20.85 7.98 7.97
C ARG A 37 19.58 8.81 8.20
N THR A 38 19.60 10.05 7.72
CA THR A 38 18.46 10.95 7.75
C THR A 38 17.74 10.94 6.41
N THR A 39 16.50 11.40 6.41
CA THR A 39 15.70 11.60 5.21
C THR A 39 15.38 13.06 5.04
N LEU A 40 15.31 13.52 3.79
CA LEU A 40 14.69 14.81 3.51
C LEU A 40 13.20 14.79 3.91
N PRO A 41 12.70 15.83 4.59
CA PRO A 41 11.28 15.98 4.87
C PRO A 41 10.45 15.93 3.60
N THR A 42 9.28 15.30 3.67
CA THR A 42 8.32 15.28 2.56
C THR A 42 7.43 16.51 2.62
N SER A 43 7.18 17.13 1.47
CA SER A 43 6.05 18.05 1.34
C SER A 43 4.75 17.24 1.31
N GLY A 44 3.81 17.52 2.21
CA GLY A 44 2.50 16.85 2.25
C GLY A 44 2.44 15.60 3.14
N PRO A 45 1.45 14.71 2.91
CA PRO A 45 1.28 13.51 3.74
C PRO A 45 2.46 12.54 3.60
N ASP A 46 3.20 12.31 4.70
CA ASP A 46 4.22 11.25 4.75
C ASP A 46 3.54 9.90 4.97
N SER A 47 3.16 9.25 3.86
CA SER A 47 2.40 7.98 3.87
C SER A 47 3.09 6.88 3.08
N PHE A 48 4.38 7.04 2.81
CA PHE A 48 5.19 6.00 2.18
C PHE A 48 5.21 4.75 3.06
N LEU A 49 5.16 3.58 2.42
CA LEU A 49 5.08 2.26 3.05
C LEU A 49 3.88 2.06 4.02
N LEU A 50 2.86 2.91 3.94
CA LEU A 50 1.60 2.77 4.66
C LEU A 50 0.45 2.45 3.70
N PHE A 51 -0.64 1.89 4.23
CA PHE A 51 -1.84 1.73 3.42
C PHE A 51 -2.40 3.11 3.02
N PRO A 52 -2.78 3.35 1.75
CA PRO A 52 -3.29 4.64 1.28
C PRO A 52 -4.60 5.07 1.94
N ASN A 53 -5.33 4.11 2.50
CA ASN A 53 -6.53 4.32 3.29
C ASN A 53 -6.31 3.69 4.68
N PRO A 54 -5.52 4.34 5.55
CA PRO A 54 -5.25 3.79 6.86
C PRO A 54 -6.45 4.05 7.77
N GLN A 55 -6.78 3.08 8.62
CA GLN A 55 -7.83 3.22 9.63
C GLN A 55 -7.38 4.19 10.73
N LYS A 56 -7.66 5.48 10.53
CA LYS A 56 -7.38 6.55 11.48
C LYS A 56 -8.32 6.46 12.68
N GLN A 57 -7.74 6.46 13.88
CA GLN A 57 -8.43 6.46 15.16
C GLN A 57 -8.66 7.90 15.64
N ASP A 58 -9.47 8.06 16.70
CA ASP A 58 -9.83 9.38 17.23
C ASP A 58 -8.62 10.15 17.79
N ASP A 59 -7.62 9.43 18.30
CA ASP A 59 -6.33 10.00 18.74
C ASP A 59 -5.38 10.35 17.59
N GLY A 60 -5.81 10.13 16.34
CA GLY A 60 -5.05 10.38 15.12
C GLY A 60 -4.10 9.25 14.72
N THR A 61 -3.94 8.20 15.53
CA THR A 61 -3.10 7.06 15.19
C THR A 61 -3.70 6.25 14.04
N LEU A 62 -2.83 5.54 13.31
CA LEU A 62 -3.24 4.65 12.23
C LEU A 62 -3.20 3.21 12.74
N GLN A 63 -4.35 2.55 12.87
CA GLN A 63 -4.44 1.25 13.53
C GLN A 63 -3.53 0.21 12.89
N VAL A 64 -3.54 0.13 11.55
CA VAL A 64 -2.68 -0.79 10.77
C VAL A 64 -1.19 -0.46 10.86
N ALA A 65 -0.81 0.68 11.43
CA ALA A 65 0.58 1.06 11.67
C ALA A 65 0.95 1.07 13.17
N SER A 66 0.08 0.55 14.04
CA SER A 66 0.27 0.55 15.50
C SER A 66 1.04 -0.67 16.01
N LEU A 67 1.66 -0.54 17.19
CA LEU A 67 2.32 -1.66 17.87
C LEU A 67 1.33 -2.80 18.20
N ALA A 68 0.07 -2.47 18.51
CA ALA A 68 -0.98 -3.46 18.75
C ALA A 68 -1.21 -4.32 17.51
N TYR A 69 -1.14 -3.73 16.31
CA TYR A 69 -1.29 -4.44 15.05
C TYR A 69 -0.18 -5.47 14.81
N ALA A 70 1.08 -5.07 15.04
CA ALA A 70 2.22 -5.98 14.94
C ALA A 70 2.19 -7.08 16.01
N THR A 71 1.70 -6.76 17.22
CA THR A 71 1.55 -7.73 18.31
C THR A 71 0.55 -8.80 17.93
N ALA A 72 -0.65 -8.40 17.52
CA ALA A 72 -1.69 -9.32 17.08
C ALA A 72 -1.23 -10.16 15.86
N TYR A 73 -0.47 -9.56 14.94
CA TYR A 73 0.08 -10.26 13.78
C TYR A 73 1.01 -11.41 14.19
N TYR A 74 1.98 -11.15 15.07
CA TYR A 74 2.91 -12.19 15.49
C TYR A 74 2.29 -13.21 16.44
N GLU A 75 1.32 -12.82 17.27
CA GLU A 75 0.50 -13.77 18.04
C GLU A 75 -0.28 -14.71 17.11
N ALA A 76 -0.70 -14.23 15.93
CA ALA A 76 -1.42 -15.06 14.96
C ALA A 76 -0.52 -16.01 14.16
N ILE A 77 0.67 -15.59 13.73
CA ILE A 77 1.54 -16.40 12.83
C ILE A 77 2.65 -17.18 13.55
N ASP A 78 3.05 -16.74 14.74
CA ASP A 78 4.16 -17.31 15.52
C ASP A 78 3.88 -17.27 17.04
N PRO A 79 2.77 -17.89 17.51
CA PRO A 79 2.32 -17.82 18.91
C PRO A 79 3.32 -18.40 19.91
N ALA A 80 4.18 -19.32 19.47
CA ALA A 80 5.21 -19.96 20.30
C ALA A 80 6.58 -19.26 20.23
N ASN A 81 6.68 -18.11 19.54
CA ASN A 81 7.92 -17.37 19.37
C ASN A 81 9.08 -18.23 18.80
N GLU A 82 8.77 -19.05 17.79
CA GLU A 82 9.74 -19.89 17.08
C GLU A 82 10.52 -19.09 16.02
N ARG A 83 10.13 -17.84 15.75
CA ARG A 83 10.83 -16.90 14.84
C ARG A 83 11.11 -15.54 15.48
N ASP A 84 11.15 -15.45 16.81
CA ASP A 84 11.45 -14.20 17.53
C ASP A 84 12.93 -13.76 17.43
N THR A 85 13.81 -14.60 16.85
CA THR A 85 15.18 -14.22 16.45
C THR A 85 15.51 -14.75 15.06
N LEU A 86 16.46 -14.10 14.37
CA LEU A 86 16.95 -14.51 13.05
C LEU A 86 17.53 -15.94 13.08
N ALA A 87 18.21 -16.30 14.17
CA ALA A 87 18.76 -17.64 14.35
C ALA A 87 17.66 -18.69 14.44
N LYS A 88 16.61 -18.43 15.23
CA LYS A 88 15.45 -19.32 15.34
C LYS A 88 14.68 -19.40 14.01
N PHE A 89 14.50 -18.28 13.30
CA PHE A 89 13.90 -18.28 11.96
C PHE A 89 14.68 -19.17 10.99
N LYS A 90 16.02 -19.02 10.94
CA LYS A 90 16.89 -19.83 10.07
C LYS A 90 16.82 -21.31 10.42
N ALA A 91 16.85 -21.64 11.72
CA ALA A 91 16.74 -23.01 12.20
C ALA A 91 15.37 -23.63 11.87
N LYS A 92 14.28 -22.90 12.12
CA LYS A 92 12.91 -23.35 11.83
C LYS A 92 12.68 -23.59 10.34
N ASN A 93 13.33 -22.81 9.49
CA ASN A 93 13.28 -22.91 8.03
C ASN A 93 14.46 -23.70 7.43
N LEU A 94 15.22 -24.44 8.24
CA LEU A 94 16.22 -25.42 7.80
C LEU A 94 17.37 -24.86 6.95
N PHE A 95 17.68 -23.56 7.04
CA PHE A 95 18.79 -22.96 6.29
C PHE A 95 20.12 -23.67 6.55
N GLY A 96 20.92 -23.89 5.51
CA GLY A 96 22.20 -24.60 5.58
C GLY A 96 22.10 -26.12 5.76
N THR A 97 20.91 -26.71 5.66
CA THR A 97 20.71 -28.18 5.67
C THR A 97 20.34 -28.71 4.27
N ALA A 98 20.01 -30.00 4.13
CA ALA A 98 19.55 -30.59 2.86
C ALA A 98 18.24 -29.92 2.36
N ALA A 99 18.28 -29.32 1.17
CA ALA A 99 17.18 -28.55 0.58
C ALA A 99 16.23 -29.42 -0.26
N GLY A 100 15.08 -28.85 -0.60
CA GLY A 100 14.13 -29.42 -1.57
C GLY A 100 14.64 -29.32 -3.01
N THR A 101 13.77 -29.63 -3.98
CA THR A 101 14.11 -29.73 -5.40
C THR A 101 14.72 -28.46 -6.00
N LEU A 102 14.25 -27.28 -5.58
CA LEU A 102 14.76 -25.98 -6.04
C LEU A 102 15.98 -25.48 -5.25
N GLY A 103 16.42 -26.20 -4.21
CA GLY A 103 17.65 -25.92 -3.50
C GLY A 103 17.61 -24.72 -2.53
N GLU A 104 18.80 -24.26 -2.17
CA GLU A 104 19.07 -23.02 -1.45
C GLU A 104 20.03 -22.18 -2.30
N GLU A 105 19.66 -20.94 -2.59
CA GLU A 105 20.41 -20.04 -3.47
C GLU A 105 20.67 -18.71 -2.78
N THR A 106 21.87 -18.18 -2.99
CA THR A 106 22.26 -16.86 -2.48
C THR A 106 22.65 -15.94 -3.63
N VAL A 107 22.01 -14.78 -3.68
CA VAL A 107 22.26 -13.71 -4.63
C VAL A 107 22.67 -12.41 -3.93
N ILE A 108 23.55 -11.64 -4.57
CA ILE A 108 23.95 -10.30 -4.13
C ILE A 108 23.75 -9.32 -5.28
N VAL A 109 22.92 -8.30 -5.05
CA VAL A 109 22.48 -7.33 -6.07
C VAL A 109 22.32 -5.93 -5.49
N GLY A 110 22.43 -4.91 -6.34
CA GLY A 110 22.04 -3.54 -6.01
C GLY A 110 20.61 -3.29 -6.45
N ASP A 111 19.72 -2.95 -5.54
CA ASP A 111 18.31 -2.69 -5.83
C ASP A 111 18.11 -1.25 -6.31
N GLN A 112 17.93 -1.07 -7.62
CA GLN A 112 17.79 0.26 -8.22
C GLN A 112 16.35 0.79 -8.22
N ARG A 113 15.36 -0.06 -7.89
CA ARG A 113 13.95 0.28 -8.09
C ARG A 113 13.16 0.36 -6.79
N ASP A 114 13.36 -0.52 -5.81
CA ASP A 114 12.54 -0.57 -4.59
C ASP A 114 13.03 0.39 -3.49
N LEU A 115 14.04 0.02 -2.70
CA LEU A 115 14.52 0.83 -1.56
C LEU A 115 15.95 1.36 -1.73
N GLY A 116 16.62 1.03 -2.83
CA GLY A 116 17.95 1.57 -3.11
C GLY A 116 19.09 0.81 -2.43
N TYR A 117 18.82 -0.34 -1.80
CA TYR A 117 19.81 -1.06 -0.99
C TYR A 117 20.72 -1.98 -1.81
N GLY A 118 21.91 -2.26 -1.29
CA GLY A 118 22.62 -3.47 -1.62
C GLY A 118 21.96 -4.61 -0.85
N ARG A 119 21.64 -5.70 -1.53
CA ARG A 119 20.89 -6.81 -0.94
C ARG A 119 21.67 -8.09 -1.11
N LYS A 120 21.85 -8.81 0.00
CA LYS A 120 22.23 -10.21 -0.02
C LYS A 120 21.00 -11.03 0.36
N MET A 121 20.45 -11.74 -0.61
CA MET A 121 19.25 -12.55 -0.45
C MET A 121 19.63 -14.03 -0.50
N THR A 122 19.27 -14.77 0.54
CA THR A 122 19.29 -16.23 0.56
C THR A 122 17.87 -16.75 0.50
N ALA A 123 17.55 -17.52 -0.52
CA ALA A 123 16.24 -18.14 -0.72
C ALA A 123 16.38 -19.66 -0.64
N ARG A 124 15.36 -20.32 -0.08
CA ARG A 124 15.38 -21.77 0.13
C ARG A 124 14.01 -22.36 -0.14
N GLN A 125 14.00 -23.53 -0.78
CA GLN A 125 12.87 -24.45 -0.74
C GLN A 125 13.18 -25.61 0.23
N ASN A 126 12.28 -25.86 1.16
CA ASN A 126 12.35 -27.03 2.04
C ASN A 126 11.83 -28.29 1.34
N PRO A 127 12.17 -29.50 1.84
CA PRO A 127 11.70 -30.75 1.25
C PRO A 127 10.17 -30.90 1.15
N ASP A 128 9.41 -30.24 2.04
CA ASP A 128 7.94 -30.19 2.02
C ASP A 128 7.36 -29.11 1.07
N GLY A 129 8.23 -28.46 0.30
CA GLY A 129 7.91 -27.38 -0.62
C GLY A 129 7.51 -26.06 0.06
N THR A 130 7.73 -25.88 1.37
CA THR A 130 7.68 -24.53 1.98
C THR A 130 8.89 -23.72 1.53
N LEU A 131 8.74 -22.40 1.51
CA LEU A 131 9.80 -21.49 1.06
C LEU A 131 10.19 -20.53 2.18
N ALA A 132 11.46 -20.16 2.22
CA ALA A 132 11.94 -19.13 3.13
C ALA A 132 13.00 -18.26 2.47
N PHE A 133 12.99 -16.97 2.82
CA PHE A 133 13.86 -15.94 2.26
C PHE A 133 14.44 -15.12 3.40
N VAL A 134 15.74 -14.85 3.36
CA VAL A 134 16.44 -13.93 4.26
C VAL A 134 17.16 -12.90 3.40
N VAL A 135 16.91 -11.62 3.64
CA VAL A 135 17.44 -10.50 2.88
C VAL A 135 18.17 -9.55 3.82
N GLU A 136 19.49 -9.58 3.78
CA GLU A 136 20.36 -8.63 4.46
C GLU A 136 20.43 -7.36 3.60
N ASN A 137 20.07 -6.21 4.17
CA ASN A 137 20.03 -4.93 3.46
C ASN A 137 21.17 -4.02 3.91
N TYR A 138 21.93 -3.51 2.95
CA TYR A 138 23.10 -2.66 3.18
C TYR A 138 22.88 -1.28 2.58
N MET A 139 23.21 -0.26 3.37
CA MET A 139 23.10 1.14 2.99
C MET A 139 24.29 1.93 3.54
N VAL A 140 24.95 2.63 2.62
CA VAL A 140 26.07 3.55 2.83
C VAL A 140 25.55 4.97 2.68
N GLY A 141 25.81 5.82 3.67
CA GLY A 141 25.32 7.20 3.74
C GLY A 141 23.82 7.33 4.08
N ALA A 142 23.21 8.41 3.62
CA ALA A 142 21.83 8.78 3.90
C ALA A 142 20.79 8.07 3.00
N TYR A 143 19.51 8.13 3.39
CA TYR A 143 18.42 7.63 2.55
C TYR A 143 18.24 8.50 1.31
N GLY A 144 18.06 7.88 0.13
CA GLY A 144 17.87 8.61 -1.12
C GLY A 144 17.89 7.70 -2.35
N ALA A 145 18.30 8.26 -3.48
CA ALA A 145 18.51 7.51 -4.72
C ALA A 145 19.49 6.34 -4.52
N TYR A 146 19.33 5.28 -5.33
CA TYR A 146 20.27 4.17 -5.35
C TYR A 146 21.71 4.67 -5.59
N ASN A 147 22.66 4.09 -4.87
CA ASN A 147 24.09 4.32 -5.08
C ASN A 147 24.83 2.98 -5.12
N ALA A 148 25.88 2.90 -5.94
CA ALA A 148 26.64 1.66 -6.14
C ALA A 148 27.43 1.21 -4.90
N LEU A 149 27.75 2.13 -3.97
CA LEU A 149 28.40 1.79 -2.70
C LEU A 149 27.53 0.86 -1.85
N ASN A 150 26.20 0.93 -1.99
CA ASN A 150 25.29 0.01 -1.31
C ASN A 150 25.53 -1.44 -1.78
N LEU A 151 25.69 -1.66 -3.10
CA LEU A 151 26.04 -2.97 -3.65
C LEU A 151 27.43 -3.41 -3.20
N GLU A 152 28.43 -2.52 -3.20
CA GLU A 152 29.77 -2.83 -2.68
C GLU A 152 29.71 -3.28 -1.22
N ALA A 153 28.93 -2.59 -0.39
CA ALA A 153 28.70 -2.97 1.00
C ALA A 153 27.96 -4.30 1.16
N ALA A 154 27.16 -4.74 0.18
CA ALA A 154 26.56 -6.07 0.20
C ALA A 154 27.55 -7.17 -0.24
N VAL A 155 28.47 -6.87 -1.16
CA VAL A 155 29.54 -7.78 -1.60
C VAL A 155 30.61 -7.94 -0.51
N MET A 156 30.96 -6.85 0.17
CA MET A 156 31.94 -6.80 1.26
C MET A 156 31.25 -6.31 2.54
N PRO A 157 30.49 -7.19 3.22
CA PRO A 157 29.62 -6.79 4.32
C PRO A 157 30.38 -6.30 5.53
N GLU A 158 30.06 -5.08 5.95
CA GLU A 158 30.50 -4.49 7.22
C GLU A 158 29.29 -4.17 8.10
N ALA A 159 29.42 -4.43 9.41
CA ALA A 159 28.31 -4.29 10.37
C ALA A 159 27.71 -2.88 10.40
N LYS A 160 28.52 -1.82 10.24
CA LYS A 160 28.04 -0.44 10.24
C LYS A 160 27.09 -0.12 9.07
N TRP A 161 27.23 -0.82 7.94
CA TRP A 161 26.39 -0.62 6.75
C TRP A 161 25.18 -1.54 6.70
N HIS A 162 25.14 -2.58 7.55
CA HIS A 162 23.97 -3.45 7.67
C HIS A 162 22.81 -2.67 8.31
N LEU A 163 21.76 -2.43 7.54
CA LEU A 163 20.59 -1.68 7.97
C LEU A 163 19.59 -2.55 8.74
N GLY A 164 19.44 -3.79 8.30
CA GLY A 164 18.47 -4.72 8.85
C GLY A 164 18.30 -5.95 7.97
N THR A 165 17.79 -7.02 8.57
CA THR A 165 17.49 -8.26 7.86
C THR A 165 15.99 -8.44 7.77
N ASN A 166 15.45 -8.44 6.55
CA ASN A 166 14.05 -8.81 6.30
C ASN A 166 13.98 -10.31 6.01
N ALA A 167 12.92 -10.97 6.44
CA ALA A 167 12.70 -12.37 6.13
C ALA A 167 11.24 -12.64 5.78
N ILE A 168 11.04 -13.60 4.89
CA ILE A 168 9.73 -14.03 4.45
C ILE A 168 9.67 -15.56 4.55
N GLU A 169 8.58 -16.12 5.07
CA GLU A 169 8.28 -17.54 4.91
C GLU A 169 6.96 -17.72 4.14
N PHE A 170 6.92 -18.69 3.24
CA PHE A 170 5.71 -19.20 2.59
C PHE A 170 5.45 -20.62 3.11
N SER A 171 4.61 -20.71 4.12
CA SER A 171 4.38 -21.93 4.89
C SER A 171 2.98 -21.90 5.52
N PRO A 172 2.46 -23.04 6.00
CA PRO A 172 1.17 -23.05 6.68
C PRO A 172 1.19 -22.25 7.99
N GLY A 173 0.09 -21.57 8.30
CA GLY A 173 -0.09 -20.91 9.61
C GLY A 173 -0.24 -21.92 10.75
N PRO A 174 -0.19 -21.47 12.02
CA PRO A 174 -0.50 -22.32 13.17
C PRO A 174 -1.88 -22.99 13.01
N GLY A 175 -1.93 -24.33 13.10
CA GLY A 175 -3.15 -25.13 12.88
C GLY A 175 -3.60 -25.24 11.41
N GLY A 176 -2.88 -24.61 10.49
CA GLY A 176 -3.15 -24.53 9.05
C GLY A 176 -2.51 -25.60 8.18
N THR A 177 -3.09 -25.85 7.01
CA THR A 177 -2.41 -26.60 5.92
C THR A 177 -2.19 -25.79 4.64
N ILE A 178 -2.81 -24.60 4.50
CA ILE A 178 -2.57 -23.70 3.37
C ILE A 178 -1.40 -22.79 3.65
N LYS A 179 -0.46 -22.76 2.71
CA LYS A 179 0.72 -21.89 2.73
C LYS A 179 0.34 -20.47 2.33
N PHE A 180 0.79 -19.49 3.12
CA PHE A 180 0.67 -18.06 2.83
C PHE A 180 1.95 -17.33 3.22
N VAL A 181 2.10 -16.10 2.74
CA VAL A 181 3.28 -15.26 2.95
C VAL A 181 3.24 -14.61 4.33
N LYS A 182 4.32 -14.77 5.10
CA LYS A 182 4.51 -14.15 6.42
C LYS A 182 5.78 -13.32 6.44
N PHE A 183 5.74 -12.18 7.11
CA PHE A 183 6.83 -11.21 7.14
C PHE A 183 7.48 -11.13 8.52
N TYR A 184 8.81 -11.05 8.52
CA TYR A 184 9.61 -10.81 9.71
C TYR A 184 10.69 -9.79 9.38
N THR A 185 11.06 -9.00 10.38
CA THR A 185 12.20 -8.08 10.28
C THR A 185 13.03 -8.24 11.54
N TYR A 186 14.35 -8.32 11.38
CA TYR A 186 15.29 -8.57 12.47
C TYR A 186 16.27 -7.42 12.61
N ASP A 187 16.55 -7.09 13.87
CA ASP A 187 17.57 -6.13 14.24
C ASP A 187 18.95 -6.61 13.70
N PRO A 188 19.71 -5.74 13.00
CA PRO A 188 20.94 -6.14 12.33
C PRO A 188 22.08 -6.52 13.27
N VAL A 189 21.98 -6.18 14.57
CA VAL A 189 23.03 -6.41 15.56
C VAL A 189 22.69 -7.59 16.47
N THR A 190 21.50 -7.56 17.08
CA THR A 190 21.04 -8.55 18.05
C THR A 190 20.35 -9.74 17.40
N GLY A 191 19.85 -9.57 16.17
CA GLY A 191 19.02 -10.58 15.50
C GLY A 191 17.64 -10.74 16.12
N ALA A 192 17.21 -9.88 17.05
CA ALA A 192 15.88 -9.93 17.64
C ALA A 192 14.81 -9.49 16.63
N ARG A 193 13.63 -10.12 16.68
CA ARG A 193 12.49 -9.74 15.82
C ARG A 193 11.97 -8.36 16.21
N LEU A 194 11.82 -7.51 15.21
CA LEU A 194 11.27 -6.17 15.33
C LEU A 194 9.76 -6.18 15.13
N MET A 195 9.06 -5.42 15.98
CA MET A 195 7.62 -5.16 15.84
C MET A 195 7.35 -4.02 14.86
N MET A 196 8.31 -3.11 14.73
CA MET A 196 8.24 -1.90 13.92
C MET A 196 9.49 -1.81 13.06
N GLY A 197 9.35 -1.67 11.75
CA GLY A 197 10.45 -1.50 10.80
C GLY A 197 10.58 -0.05 10.34
N ASN A 198 11.80 0.46 10.20
CA ASN A 198 12.09 1.75 9.57
C ASN A 198 12.91 1.49 8.29
N LEU A 199 12.23 1.13 7.21
CA LEU A 199 12.86 0.76 5.93
C LEU A 199 13.08 1.96 4.98
N ASP A 200 12.74 3.17 5.39
CA ASP A 200 12.84 4.33 4.50
C ASP A 200 13.33 5.58 5.21
N GLY A 201 13.75 5.45 6.48
CA GLY A 201 14.19 6.53 7.35
C GLY A 201 13.06 7.43 7.85
N ARG A 202 11.80 7.16 7.49
CA ARG A 202 10.62 8.01 7.77
C ARG A 202 9.83 7.51 8.96
N GLY A 203 10.53 7.13 10.01
CA GLY A 203 9.94 6.59 11.23
C GLY A 203 9.49 5.13 11.12
N ALA A 204 9.31 4.53 12.29
CA ALA A 204 8.99 3.11 12.42
C ALA A 204 7.53 2.83 12.06
N LYS A 205 7.30 1.75 11.30
CA LYS A 205 5.98 1.31 10.80
C LYS A 205 5.74 -0.13 11.23
N ALA A 206 4.52 -0.45 11.67
CA ALA A 206 4.20 -1.77 12.19
C ALA A 206 4.34 -2.87 11.13
N MET A 207 4.75 -4.05 11.57
CA MET A 207 4.64 -5.29 10.79
C MET A 207 3.17 -5.75 10.77
N PRO A 208 2.65 -6.33 9.66
CA PRO A 208 3.29 -6.53 8.36
C PRO A 208 3.14 -5.34 7.39
N THR A 209 2.53 -4.23 7.80
CA THR A 209 2.14 -3.10 6.93
C THR A 209 3.28 -2.56 6.08
N VAL A 210 4.48 -2.43 6.65
CA VAL A 210 5.65 -1.94 5.93
C VAL A 210 6.05 -2.84 4.73
N CYS A 211 5.85 -4.16 4.84
CA CYS A 211 6.14 -5.13 3.78
C CYS A 211 4.97 -5.29 2.80
N ALA A 212 3.73 -5.20 3.30
CA ALA A 212 2.51 -5.32 2.50
C ALA A 212 2.42 -4.23 1.40
N SER A 213 3.10 -3.09 1.58
CA SER A 213 3.17 -2.05 0.55
C SER A 213 3.76 -2.53 -0.77
N CYS A 214 4.80 -3.38 -0.73
CA CYS A 214 5.45 -3.95 -1.92
C CYS A 214 4.94 -5.35 -2.27
N HIS A 215 4.53 -6.16 -1.29
CA HIS A 215 4.13 -7.56 -1.49
C HIS A 215 2.63 -7.78 -1.71
N GLY A 216 1.84 -6.70 -1.82
CA GLY A 216 0.39 -6.83 -1.90
C GLY A 216 -0.25 -7.13 -0.54
N GLY A 217 -1.47 -7.67 -0.58
CA GLY A 217 -2.26 -7.95 0.62
C GLY A 217 -3.10 -6.78 1.16
N ARG A 218 -3.75 -7.01 2.29
CA ARG A 218 -4.79 -6.12 2.88
C ARG A 218 -4.45 -5.67 4.31
N GLY A 219 -4.80 -4.43 4.62
CA GLY A 219 -4.75 -3.85 5.97
C GLY A 219 -6.15 -3.69 6.52
N ASP A 220 -6.74 -4.79 6.99
CA ASP A 220 -8.04 -4.77 7.65
C ASP A 220 -7.85 -4.38 9.14
N PRO A 221 -8.87 -3.80 9.82
CA PRO A 221 -8.72 -3.42 11.23
C PRO A 221 -8.57 -4.65 12.14
N LEU A 222 -8.01 -4.46 13.34
CA LEU A 222 -8.05 -5.50 14.36
C LEU A 222 -9.49 -5.85 14.72
N THR A 223 -9.78 -7.12 14.94
CA THR A 223 -11.09 -7.53 15.47
C THR A 223 -11.07 -7.40 17.00
N PRO A 224 -12.24 -7.23 17.64
CA PRO A 224 -12.32 -7.10 19.08
C PRO A 224 -11.66 -8.24 19.84
N ALA A 225 -11.34 -7.96 21.10
CA ALA A 225 -10.48 -8.80 21.91
C ALA A 225 -11.17 -10.08 22.38
N LEU A 226 -10.42 -11.19 22.37
CA LEU A 226 -10.74 -12.38 23.16
C LEU A 226 -9.75 -12.43 24.33
N ALA A 227 -10.24 -12.52 25.57
CA ALA A 227 -9.41 -12.49 26.78
C ALA A 227 -8.51 -11.22 26.91
N GLY A 228 -9.00 -10.05 26.49
CA GLY A 228 -8.36 -8.75 26.76
C GLY A 228 -7.29 -8.30 25.78
N LYS A 229 -7.01 -9.06 24.70
CA LYS A 229 -6.12 -8.65 23.60
C LYS A 229 -6.85 -8.61 22.25
N PRO A 230 -6.76 -7.50 21.47
CA PRO A 230 -7.28 -7.45 20.12
C PRO A 230 -6.68 -8.54 19.24
N LEU A 231 -7.47 -9.09 18.32
CA LEU A 231 -7.03 -10.17 17.44
C LEU A 231 -6.74 -9.66 16.03
N PHE A 232 -5.75 -10.27 15.36
CA PHE A 232 -5.45 -9.92 13.97
C PHE A 232 -6.58 -10.35 13.04
N PRO A 233 -7.03 -9.52 12.08
CA PRO A 233 -8.22 -9.82 11.27
C PRO A 233 -8.12 -11.15 10.51
N ARG A 234 -9.30 -11.70 10.23
CA ARG A 234 -9.48 -12.79 9.27
C ARG A 234 -9.87 -12.21 7.91
N LEU A 235 -9.37 -12.80 6.84
CA LEU A 235 -9.81 -12.45 5.49
C LEU A 235 -11.06 -13.23 5.13
N MET A 236 -12.23 -12.59 5.25
CA MET A 236 -13.53 -13.23 5.03
C MET A 236 -13.75 -13.73 3.60
N ASN A 237 -13.01 -13.20 2.63
CA ASN A 237 -13.11 -13.55 1.22
C ASN A 237 -12.04 -14.55 0.74
N VAL A 238 -11.16 -15.03 1.62
CA VAL A 238 -10.10 -16.01 1.30
C VAL A 238 -10.33 -17.25 2.15
N LYS A 239 -10.32 -18.43 1.51
CA LYS A 239 -10.43 -19.70 2.24
C LYS A 239 -9.06 -20.16 2.70
N SER A 240 -9.01 -20.76 3.88
CA SER A 240 -7.90 -21.61 4.30
C SER A 240 -8.37 -23.03 4.59
N ALA A 241 -7.45 -23.98 4.67
CA ALA A 241 -7.80 -25.38 4.91
C ALA A 241 -8.14 -25.71 6.37
N VAL A 242 -7.99 -24.78 7.32
CA VAL A 242 -8.60 -24.93 8.66
C VAL A 242 -10.08 -24.57 8.62
N ASP A 243 -10.47 -23.73 7.66
CA ASP A 243 -11.86 -23.29 7.47
C ASP A 243 -12.74 -24.35 6.81
N VAL A 244 -12.22 -25.57 6.65
CA VAL A 244 -13.06 -26.74 6.31
C VAL A 244 -14.01 -27.06 7.47
N VAL A 245 -13.67 -26.68 8.71
CA VAL A 245 -14.50 -26.95 9.90
C VAL A 245 -15.47 -25.80 10.23
N ALA A 246 -15.16 -24.56 9.83
CA ALA A 246 -16.03 -23.38 10.05
C ALA A 246 -15.96 -22.38 8.87
N PRO A 247 -16.51 -22.73 7.68
CA PRO A 247 -16.37 -21.95 6.45
C PRO A 247 -16.95 -20.53 6.52
N ASN A 248 -17.77 -20.24 7.55
CA ASN A 248 -18.38 -18.94 7.77
C ASN A 248 -17.47 -17.94 8.48
N GLN A 249 -16.35 -18.38 9.05
CA GLN A 249 -15.47 -17.56 9.89
C GLN A 249 -14.29 -16.93 9.13
N GLY A 250 -14.14 -17.15 7.82
CA GLY A 250 -13.07 -16.56 6.99
C GLY A 250 -11.70 -17.18 7.21
N GLY A 251 -10.66 -16.67 6.51
CA GLY A 251 -9.29 -17.21 6.50
C GLY A 251 -8.58 -17.30 7.87
N VAL A 252 -7.38 -17.91 7.88
CA VAL A 252 -6.51 -17.94 9.08
C VAL A 252 -6.06 -16.53 9.43
N ARG A 253 -6.05 -16.20 10.74
CA ARG A 253 -5.48 -14.95 11.22
C ARG A 253 -4.00 -14.84 10.85
N GLY A 254 -3.59 -13.64 10.46
CA GLY A 254 -2.23 -13.36 10.00
C GLY A 254 -2.01 -13.55 8.50
N ASP A 255 -2.92 -14.24 7.79
CA ASP A 255 -2.92 -14.21 6.33
C ASP A 255 -3.51 -12.88 5.86
N ILE A 256 -2.69 -12.05 5.21
CA ILE A 256 -3.11 -10.80 4.58
C ILE A 256 -3.28 -10.93 3.06
N ALA A 257 -3.20 -12.15 2.52
CA ALA A 257 -3.19 -12.46 1.08
C ALA A 257 -2.08 -11.72 0.32
N ALA A 258 -0.91 -11.55 0.97
CA ALA A 258 0.29 -11.05 0.31
C ALA A 258 0.91 -12.14 -0.58
N GLN A 259 1.70 -11.71 -1.56
CA GLN A 259 2.35 -12.58 -2.53
C GLN A 259 3.86 -12.29 -2.59
N LEU A 260 4.62 -13.29 -3.03
CA LEU A 260 6.01 -13.07 -3.42
C LEU A 260 6.02 -12.38 -4.77
N HIS A 261 6.78 -11.29 -4.89
CA HIS A 261 6.97 -10.63 -6.17
C HIS A 261 8.17 -11.23 -6.90
N PRO A 262 8.16 -11.28 -8.24
CA PRO A 262 9.30 -11.76 -8.99
C PRO A 262 10.47 -10.78 -8.86
N LEU A 263 11.68 -11.33 -8.87
CA LEU A 263 12.91 -10.58 -8.94
C LEU A 263 13.20 -10.27 -10.42
N GLU A 264 13.16 -8.99 -10.79
CA GLU A 264 13.39 -8.53 -12.17
C GLU A 264 14.89 -8.23 -12.37
N PRO A 265 15.69 -9.04 -13.10
CA PRO A 265 17.13 -8.76 -13.24
C PRO A 265 17.43 -7.42 -13.93
N ALA A 266 16.50 -6.91 -14.74
CA ALA A 266 16.60 -5.59 -15.37
C ALA A 266 16.46 -4.41 -14.38
N SER A 267 16.00 -4.64 -13.14
CA SER A 267 15.92 -3.61 -12.10
C SER A 267 17.09 -3.64 -11.11
N PHE A 268 18.07 -4.52 -11.34
CA PHE A 268 19.21 -4.69 -10.45
C PHE A 268 20.53 -4.24 -11.05
N ASP A 269 21.39 -3.76 -10.18
CA ASP A 269 22.80 -3.58 -10.42
C ASP A 269 23.58 -4.85 -10.02
N PHE A 270 24.70 -5.07 -10.70
CA PHE A 270 25.56 -6.24 -10.50
C PHE A 270 27.02 -5.81 -10.45
N SER A 271 27.79 -6.45 -9.57
CA SER A 271 29.21 -6.12 -9.43
C SER A 271 29.99 -6.70 -10.60
N SER A 272 31.06 -6.02 -11.01
CA SER A 272 32.02 -6.54 -11.99
C SER A 272 32.99 -7.58 -11.40
N LEU A 273 32.98 -7.78 -10.08
CA LEU A 273 33.87 -8.70 -9.40
C LEU A 273 33.55 -10.17 -9.73
N PRO A 274 34.57 -11.04 -9.88
CA PRO A 274 34.35 -12.48 -10.04
C PRO A 274 33.47 -13.04 -8.91
N GLY A 275 32.44 -13.81 -9.25
CA GLY A 275 31.45 -14.31 -8.29
C GLY A 275 30.14 -13.52 -8.25
N PHE A 276 30.17 -12.23 -8.62
CA PHE A 276 29.05 -11.29 -8.41
C PHE A 276 28.54 -10.64 -9.69
N THR A 277 29.07 -11.06 -10.85
CA THR A 277 28.62 -10.59 -12.16
C THR A 277 27.18 -10.98 -12.44
N ARG A 278 26.52 -10.18 -13.28
CA ARG A 278 25.16 -10.46 -13.75
C ARG A 278 25.01 -11.91 -14.21
N LEU A 279 25.91 -12.37 -15.08
CA LEU A 279 25.88 -13.74 -15.60
C LEU A 279 25.84 -14.81 -14.50
N MET A 280 26.56 -14.61 -13.40
CA MET A 280 26.62 -15.56 -12.29
C MET A 280 25.41 -15.47 -11.35
N GLN A 281 24.89 -14.26 -11.16
CA GLN A 281 23.75 -14.01 -10.27
C GLN A 281 22.42 -14.38 -10.93
N GLU A 282 22.27 -14.15 -12.23
CA GLU A 282 21.01 -14.26 -12.95
C GLU A 282 20.47 -15.69 -13.04
N ALA A 283 21.34 -16.70 -13.18
CA ALA A 283 20.93 -18.10 -13.12
C ALA A 283 20.33 -18.47 -11.75
N LYS A 284 20.89 -17.92 -10.67
CA LYS A 284 20.37 -18.11 -9.31
C LYS A 284 19.07 -17.34 -9.11
N ILE A 285 18.99 -16.09 -9.61
CA ILE A 285 17.76 -15.30 -9.61
C ILE A 285 16.64 -16.07 -10.34
N LYS A 286 16.93 -16.74 -11.46
CA LYS A 286 15.98 -17.60 -12.16
C LYS A 286 15.48 -18.74 -11.27
N THR A 287 16.35 -19.39 -10.50
CA THR A 287 15.96 -20.41 -9.52
C THR A 287 15.05 -19.82 -8.43
N ILE A 288 15.38 -18.65 -7.90
CA ILE A 288 14.55 -17.93 -6.93
C ILE A 288 13.19 -17.57 -7.53
N ASN A 289 13.15 -17.11 -8.78
CA ASN A 289 11.90 -16.83 -9.49
C ASN A 289 11.06 -18.09 -9.74
N LYS A 290 11.67 -19.27 -9.90
CA LYS A 290 10.91 -20.54 -9.88
C LYS A 290 10.27 -20.80 -8.51
N MET A 291 10.96 -20.50 -7.41
CA MET A 291 10.36 -20.58 -6.08
C MET A 291 9.18 -19.61 -5.94
N VAL A 292 9.33 -18.36 -6.39
CA VAL A 292 8.24 -17.38 -6.45
C VAL A 292 7.07 -17.92 -7.28
N LEU A 293 7.32 -18.44 -8.48
CA LEU A 293 6.30 -19.04 -9.35
C LEU A 293 5.51 -20.12 -8.61
N CYS A 294 6.19 -21.03 -7.90
CA CYS A 294 5.56 -22.11 -7.13
C CYS A 294 4.67 -21.60 -5.98
N SER A 295 4.88 -20.39 -5.49
CA SER A 295 4.03 -19.80 -4.44
C SER A 295 2.70 -19.25 -4.99
N LEU A 296 2.61 -19.00 -6.30
CA LEU A 296 1.46 -18.36 -6.92
C LEU A 296 0.36 -19.37 -7.26
N PRO A 297 -0.89 -19.13 -6.84
CA PRO A 297 -2.01 -20.00 -7.19
C PRO A 297 -2.28 -19.98 -8.71
N ILE A 298 -2.88 -21.04 -9.24
CA ILE A 298 -3.29 -21.17 -10.65
C ILE A 298 -4.76 -21.61 -10.75
N THR A 299 -5.44 -21.30 -11.85
CA THR A 299 -6.85 -21.66 -12.06
C THR A 299 -7.09 -23.16 -12.14
N ALA A 300 -6.15 -23.90 -12.73
CA ALA A 300 -6.20 -25.35 -12.84
C ALA A 300 -4.78 -25.93 -12.75
N ALA A 301 -4.67 -27.17 -12.28
CA ALA A 301 -3.38 -27.87 -12.26
C ALA A 301 -2.78 -27.93 -13.67
N ALA A 302 -1.48 -27.67 -13.78
CA ALA A 302 -0.74 -27.64 -15.03
C ALA A 302 0.59 -28.39 -14.86
N GLY A 303 1.17 -28.84 -15.98
CA GLY A 303 2.49 -29.49 -16.00
C GLY A 303 3.64 -28.48 -16.16
N GLY A 304 4.84 -28.98 -16.46
CA GLY A 304 5.98 -28.13 -16.79
C GLY A 304 6.43 -27.25 -15.62
N GLU A 305 6.72 -25.98 -15.90
CA GLU A 305 7.14 -25.01 -14.89
C GLU A 305 6.06 -24.71 -13.85
N ASP A 306 4.79 -24.94 -14.17
CA ASP A 306 3.66 -24.73 -13.26
C ASP A 306 3.35 -25.95 -12.39
N ALA A 307 4.05 -27.08 -12.54
CA ALA A 307 3.75 -28.32 -11.83
C ALA A 307 3.75 -28.19 -10.28
N CYS A 308 4.48 -27.21 -9.76
CA CYS A 308 4.53 -26.92 -8.33
C CYS A 308 3.44 -25.96 -7.84
N ARG A 309 2.69 -25.31 -8.75
CA ARG A 309 1.66 -24.34 -8.41
C ARG A 309 0.38 -25.05 -7.99
N ARG A 310 -0.16 -24.62 -6.85
CA ARG A 310 -1.44 -25.14 -6.36
C ARG A 310 -2.61 -24.48 -7.10
N THR A 311 -3.69 -25.24 -7.27
CA THR A 311 -4.96 -24.66 -7.69
C THR A 311 -5.42 -23.63 -6.65
N ALA A 312 -5.91 -22.49 -7.13
CA ALA A 312 -6.46 -21.44 -6.30
C ALA A 312 -7.66 -21.96 -5.50
N ILE A 313 -7.79 -21.52 -4.25
CA ILE A 313 -8.92 -21.88 -3.39
C ILE A 313 -9.82 -20.67 -3.15
N GLY A 314 -11.14 -20.86 -3.27
CA GLY A 314 -12.11 -19.77 -3.11
C GLY A 314 -11.81 -18.58 -4.03
N ASN A 315 -11.76 -17.37 -3.47
CA ASN A 315 -11.50 -16.13 -4.21
C ASN A 315 -10.05 -15.64 -4.09
N GLU A 316 -9.10 -16.57 -3.96
CA GLU A 316 -7.69 -16.22 -4.08
C GLU A 316 -7.39 -15.54 -5.40
N TYR A 317 -6.46 -14.61 -5.36
CA TYR A 317 -6.04 -13.84 -6.52
C TYR A 317 -5.06 -14.64 -7.38
N GLN A 318 -5.42 -14.93 -8.63
CA GLN A 318 -4.52 -15.62 -9.57
C GLN A 318 -3.62 -14.65 -10.35
N GLY A 319 -4.10 -13.43 -10.60
CA GLY A 319 -3.34 -12.33 -11.20
C GLY A 319 -2.60 -12.63 -12.50
N THR A 320 -1.67 -11.74 -12.88
CA THR A 320 -0.83 -11.92 -14.07
C THR A 320 0.67 -11.98 -13.76
N VAL A 321 1.00 -12.19 -12.49
CA VAL A 321 2.39 -12.26 -11.99
C VAL A 321 3.15 -13.40 -12.66
N ALA A 322 2.52 -14.56 -12.76
CA ALA A 322 3.12 -15.73 -13.36
C ALA A 322 3.41 -15.53 -14.85
N GLU A 323 2.52 -14.87 -15.61
CA GLU A 323 2.79 -14.58 -17.03
C GLU A 323 3.97 -13.62 -17.19
N HIS A 324 4.00 -12.52 -16.42
CA HIS A 324 5.14 -11.59 -16.45
C HIS A 324 6.46 -12.27 -16.07
N LEU A 325 6.43 -13.13 -15.03
CA LEU A 325 7.59 -13.92 -14.62
C LEU A 325 8.10 -14.82 -15.74
N LYS A 326 7.19 -15.48 -16.45
CA LYS A 326 7.54 -16.34 -17.58
C LYS A 326 8.10 -15.55 -18.76
N ASP A 327 7.48 -14.42 -19.08
CA ASP A 327 7.91 -13.54 -20.17
C ASP A 327 9.37 -13.08 -20.00
N MET A 328 9.78 -12.75 -18.77
CA MET A 328 11.18 -12.41 -18.46
C MET A 328 12.19 -13.47 -18.96
N TYR A 329 11.79 -14.74 -19.03
CA TYR A 329 12.65 -15.85 -19.47
C TYR A 329 12.23 -16.45 -20.82
N GLY A 330 11.54 -15.68 -21.66
CA GLY A 330 11.13 -16.08 -23.01
C GLY A 330 9.82 -16.87 -23.07
N GLY A 331 9.00 -16.80 -22.03
CA GLY A 331 7.65 -17.38 -21.98
C GLY A 331 7.58 -18.77 -21.33
N ALA A 332 6.59 -19.56 -21.76
CA ALA A 332 6.30 -20.88 -21.21
C ALA A 332 7.53 -21.81 -21.26
N GLY A 333 7.72 -22.60 -20.21
CA GLY A 333 8.90 -23.45 -20.03
C GLY A 333 10.17 -22.71 -19.56
N LEU A 334 10.15 -21.38 -19.47
CA LEU A 334 11.29 -20.55 -19.07
C LEU A 334 12.56 -20.89 -19.88
N PRO A 335 12.54 -20.89 -21.23
CA PRO A 335 13.59 -21.44 -22.06
C PRO A 335 14.92 -20.69 -21.95
N GLN A 336 14.89 -19.38 -21.66
CA GLN A 336 16.09 -18.55 -21.61
C GLN A 336 16.80 -18.67 -20.27
N THR A 337 18.11 -18.93 -20.27
CA THR A 337 18.92 -18.97 -19.05
C THR A 337 18.97 -17.62 -18.35
N ASN A 338 18.97 -16.53 -19.13
CA ASN A 338 19.05 -15.15 -18.67
C ASN A 338 17.80 -14.38 -19.13
N SER A 339 17.41 -13.35 -18.39
CA SER A 339 16.34 -12.44 -18.80
C SER A 339 16.84 -11.37 -19.76
N ALA A 340 15.91 -10.65 -20.38
CA ALA A 340 16.25 -9.42 -21.10
C ALA A 340 16.93 -8.41 -20.15
N THR A 341 17.85 -7.61 -20.70
CA THR A 341 18.51 -6.51 -19.96
C THR A 341 17.61 -5.29 -19.79
N THR A 342 16.58 -5.20 -20.64
CA THR A 342 15.59 -4.13 -20.63
C THR A 342 14.21 -4.78 -20.58
N ASP A 343 13.37 -4.28 -19.68
CA ASP A 343 11.98 -4.67 -19.63
C ASP A 343 11.20 -3.99 -20.75
N THR A 344 10.66 -4.81 -21.66
CA THR A 344 9.83 -4.38 -22.80
C THR A 344 8.48 -5.07 -22.80
N TYR A 345 8.13 -5.76 -21.71
CA TYR A 345 6.90 -6.52 -21.60
C TYR A 345 5.70 -5.58 -21.71
N VAL A 346 4.72 -5.91 -22.56
CA VAL A 346 3.42 -5.24 -22.62
C VAL A 346 2.33 -6.32 -22.59
N PRO A 347 1.47 -6.36 -21.55
CA PRO A 347 0.34 -7.28 -21.51
C PRO A 347 -0.59 -7.05 -22.70
N ALA A 348 -1.22 -8.10 -23.20
CA ALA A 348 -2.14 -8.01 -24.34
C ALA A 348 -3.25 -6.96 -24.13
N GLY A 349 -3.76 -6.83 -22.89
CA GLY A 349 -4.77 -5.83 -22.51
C GLY A 349 -4.29 -4.36 -22.54
N TRP A 350 -3.02 -4.12 -22.84
CA TRP A 350 -2.39 -2.80 -22.95
C TRP A 350 -1.90 -2.47 -24.36
N ALA A 351 -2.08 -3.35 -25.34
CA ALA A 351 -1.52 -3.17 -26.69
C ALA A 351 -1.92 -1.84 -27.36
N GLY A 352 -3.13 -1.31 -27.07
CA GLY A 352 -3.60 -0.01 -27.55
C GLY A 352 -3.04 1.21 -26.80
N GLN A 353 -2.34 1.00 -25.69
CA GLN A 353 -1.81 2.02 -24.78
C GLN A 353 -0.37 1.70 -24.31
N SER A 354 0.40 1.02 -25.15
CA SER A 354 1.75 0.51 -24.82
C SER A 354 2.72 1.59 -24.35
N ALA A 355 2.61 2.80 -24.89
CA ALA A 355 3.46 3.92 -24.50
C ALA A 355 3.18 4.39 -23.06
N LEU A 356 1.92 4.48 -22.65
CA LEU A 356 1.55 4.78 -21.26
C LEU A 356 1.99 3.65 -20.33
N TYR A 357 1.85 2.40 -20.79
CA TYR A 357 2.29 1.24 -20.02
C TYR A 357 3.80 1.26 -19.76
N LEU A 358 4.62 1.23 -20.82
CA LEU A 358 6.07 1.10 -20.72
C LEU A 358 6.72 2.28 -20.01
N ASN A 359 6.23 3.50 -20.25
CA ASN A 359 6.83 4.72 -19.69
C ASN A 359 6.35 5.00 -18.27
N THR A 360 5.11 4.65 -17.91
CA THR A 360 4.56 4.97 -16.58
C THR A 360 4.21 3.73 -15.77
N GLN A 361 3.27 2.92 -16.25
CA GLN A 361 2.70 1.83 -15.43
C GLN A 361 3.79 0.81 -15.05
N ALA A 362 4.59 0.37 -16.02
CA ALA A 362 5.66 -0.60 -15.83
C ALA A 362 6.75 -0.07 -14.87
N GLN A 363 7.08 1.21 -14.98
CA GLN A 363 8.16 1.83 -14.21
C GLN A 363 7.77 2.12 -12.75
N ALA A 364 6.50 2.47 -12.50
CA ALA A 364 6.09 3.06 -11.23
C ALA A 364 4.96 2.32 -10.51
N CYS A 365 4.14 1.54 -11.22
CA CYS A 365 2.94 0.94 -10.66
C CYS A 365 3.00 -0.59 -10.60
N ARG A 366 3.52 -1.23 -11.65
CA ARG A 366 3.37 -2.66 -11.91
C ARG A 366 3.79 -3.51 -10.73
N VAL A 367 5.03 -3.36 -10.23
CA VAL A 367 5.64 -4.19 -9.18
C VAL A 367 4.76 -4.37 -7.95
N CYS A 368 4.00 -3.34 -7.55
CA CYS A 368 3.11 -3.44 -6.40
C CYS A 368 1.68 -3.82 -6.82
N HIS A 369 1.20 -3.30 -7.95
CA HIS A 369 -0.18 -3.51 -8.38
C HIS A 369 -0.42 -4.93 -8.90
N LEU A 370 0.53 -5.55 -9.59
CA LEU A 370 0.34 -6.89 -10.16
C LEU A 370 0.04 -7.97 -9.10
N LEU A 371 0.41 -7.72 -7.83
CA LEU A 371 0.23 -8.59 -6.66
C LEU A 371 -1.06 -8.26 -5.87
N ARG A 372 -1.86 -7.30 -6.34
CA ARG A 372 -3.04 -6.79 -5.65
C ARG A 372 -4.28 -7.25 -6.39
N GLY A 373 -5.23 -7.79 -5.64
CA GLY A 373 -6.54 -8.18 -6.16
C GLY A 373 -7.14 -9.29 -5.31
N ASN A 374 -8.30 -9.75 -5.73
CA ASN A 374 -8.90 -11.01 -5.32
C ASN A 374 -9.68 -11.58 -6.51
N GLY A 375 -10.12 -12.84 -6.41
CA GLY A 375 -10.89 -13.49 -7.48
C GLY A 375 -12.17 -12.75 -7.87
N ASN A 376 -12.79 -12.00 -6.94
CA ASN A 376 -14.03 -11.25 -7.19
C ASN A 376 -13.79 -9.85 -7.73
N GLN A 377 -12.62 -9.26 -7.49
CA GLN A 377 -12.25 -7.95 -7.98
C GLN A 377 -10.74 -7.89 -8.13
N SER A 378 -10.33 -7.84 -9.39
CA SER A 378 -8.92 -7.78 -9.78
C SER A 378 -8.53 -6.45 -10.40
N ASP A 379 -9.43 -5.50 -10.65
CA ASP A 379 -9.10 -4.32 -11.46
C ASP A 379 -7.99 -3.43 -10.87
N ILE A 380 -7.70 -3.55 -9.56
CA ILE A 380 -6.56 -2.88 -8.94
C ILE A 380 -5.19 -3.39 -9.45
N ASP A 381 -5.17 -4.54 -10.12
CA ASP A 381 -3.95 -5.12 -10.73
C ASP A 381 -3.45 -4.36 -11.95
N PHE A 382 -4.33 -3.59 -12.58
CA PHE A 382 -4.09 -2.89 -13.83
C PHE A 382 -3.55 -3.79 -14.95
N ALA A 383 -3.94 -5.06 -14.99
CA ALA A 383 -3.52 -6.02 -16.02
C ALA A 383 -4.02 -5.64 -17.42
N THR A 384 -5.06 -4.81 -17.52
CA THR A 384 -5.56 -4.23 -18.78
C THR A 384 -5.71 -2.73 -18.65
N PHE A 385 -5.69 -2.02 -19.78
CA PHE A 385 -5.94 -0.58 -19.80
C PHE A 385 -7.34 -0.22 -19.26
N ALA A 386 -8.38 -1.02 -19.58
CA ALA A 386 -9.73 -0.77 -19.07
C ALA A 386 -9.81 -0.80 -17.53
N LYS A 387 -9.07 -1.72 -16.89
CA LYS A 387 -8.97 -1.78 -15.42
C LYS A 387 -8.28 -0.56 -14.84
N PHE A 388 -7.18 -0.13 -15.48
CA PHE A 388 -6.47 1.09 -15.13
C PHE A 388 -7.34 2.34 -15.30
N ASP A 389 -8.09 2.42 -16.39
CA ASP A 389 -8.99 3.53 -16.72
C ASP A 389 -10.16 3.65 -15.73
N GLY A 390 -10.73 2.52 -15.31
CA GLY A 390 -11.71 2.48 -14.21
C GLY A 390 -11.17 3.01 -12.87
N TYR A 391 -9.84 3.10 -12.72
CA TYR A 391 -9.19 3.66 -11.54
C TYR A 391 -8.66 5.10 -11.75
N SER A 392 -8.86 5.73 -12.91
CA SER A 392 -8.37 7.08 -13.25
C SER A 392 -8.59 8.13 -12.15
N ALA A 393 -9.80 8.19 -11.55
CA ALA A 393 -10.10 9.09 -10.44
C ALA A 393 -9.23 8.83 -9.20
N ARG A 394 -8.95 7.56 -8.88
CA ARG A 394 -8.07 7.21 -7.77
C ARG A 394 -6.61 7.48 -8.09
N ILE A 395 -6.22 7.23 -9.34
CA ILE A 395 -4.86 7.48 -9.81
C ILE A 395 -4.58 8.97 -9.70
N LYS A 396 -5.48 9.84 -10.17
CA LYS A 396 -5.40 11.29 -9.96
C LYS A 396 -5.29 11.62 -8.47
N ALA A 397 -6.22 11.13 -7.64
CA ALA A 397 -6.24 11.47 -6.22
C ALA A 397 -4.95 11.06 -5.48
N HIS A 398 -4.40 9.87 -5.75
CA HIS A 398 -3.24 9.36 -5.02
C HIS A 398 -1.89 9.80 -5.60
N VAL A 399 -1.77 9.80 -6.93
CA VAL A 399 -0.52 10.16 -7.60
C VAL A 399 -0.41 11.67 -7.68
N LEU A 400 -1.41 12.37 -8.24
CA LEU A 400 -1.33 13.80 -8.54
C LEU A 400 -1.71 14.69 -7.35
N ASP A 401 -2.85 14.43 -6.72
CA ASP A 401 -3.40 15.36 -5.71
C ASP A 401 -2.72 15.19 -4.35
N ARG A 402 -2.43 13.95 -3.94
CA ARG A 402 -1.84 13.63 -2.63
C ARG A 402 -0.34 13.45 -2.64
N GLY A 403 0.24 13.08 -3.79
CA GLY A 403 1.62 12.63 -3.86
C GLY A 403 1.94 11.49 -2.90
N ASN A 404 0.99 10.58 -2.68
CA ASN A 404 1.17 9.42 -1.81
C ASN A 404 1.22 8.08 -2.56
N MET A 405 1.27 8.13 -3.89
CA MET A 405 1.65 7.00 -4.72
C MET A 405 2.65 7.44 -5.79
N PRO A 406 3.58 6.55 -6.19
CA PRO A 406 3.83 5.20 -5.67
C PRO A 406 4.20 5.15 -4.18
N LEU A 407 3.88 4.05 -3.48
CA LEU A 407 4.01 3.94 -2.01
C LEU A 407 5.45 3.73 -1.54
N ALA A 408 6.36 3.32 -2.42
CA ALA A 408 7.79 3.27 -2.13
C ALA A 408 8.42 4.61 -2.53
N LYS A 409 9.15 5.24 -1.60
CA LYS A 409 9.68 6.59 -1.80
C LYS A 409 10.65 6.70 -2.96
N LEU A 410 11.52 5.72 -3.17
CA LEU A 410 12.47 5.75 -4.29
C LEU A 410 11.74 5.72 -5.63
N ILE A 411 10.72 4.85 -5.77
CA ILE A 411 9.87 4.80 -6.98
C ILE A 411 9.13 6.14 -7.16
N TYR A 412 8.60 6.72 -6.09
CA TYR A 412 7.98 8.03 -6.12
C TYR A 412 8.93 9.12 -6.63
N ASP A 413 10.14 9.19 -6.07
CA ASP A 413 11.14 10.19 -6.48
C ASP A 413 11.55 9.99 -7.94
N ASN A 414 11.81 8.75 -8.35
CA ASN A 414 12.14 8.41 -9.73
C ASN A 414 11.01 8.77 -10.71
N TYR A 415 9.76 8.53 -10.31
CA TYR A 415 8.59 8.89 -11.11
C TYR A 415 8.53 10.39 -11.37
N TRP A 416 8.78 11.22 -10.34
CA TRP A 416 8.73 12.68 -10.48
C TRP A 416 10.03 13.31 -11.00
N ALA A 417 11.15 12.61 -10.95
CA ALA A 417 12.44 13.07 -11.46
C ALA A 417 12.54 13.04 -13.00
N SER A 418 11.73 12.21 -13.68
CA SER A 418 11.79 12.06 -15.13
C SER A 418 10.47 12.43 -15.82
N SER A 419 10.50 13.45 -16.68
CA SER A 419 9.36 13.85 -17.49
C SER A 419 8.87 12.77 -18.44
N SER A 420 9.74 11.85 -18.87
CA SER A 420 9.34 10.69 -19.68
C SER A 420 8.41 9.75 -18.90
N THR A 421 8.50 9.72 -17.56
CA THR A 421 7.71 8.83 -16.71
C THR A 421 6.39 9.46 -16.29
N TYR A 422 6.37 10.74 -15.88
CA TYR A 422 5.15 11.38 -15.38
C TYR A 422 4.29 12.08 -16.44
N THR A 423 4.87 12.54 -17.57
CA THR A 423 4.10 13.26 -18.61
C THR A 423 3.03 12.39 -19.26
N PRO A 424 3.27 11.11 -19.62
CA PRO A 424 2.23 10.27 -20.23
C PRO A 424 0.97 10.14 -19.38
N MET A 425 1.13 9.98 -18.05
CA MET A 425 0.01 9.98 -17.11
C MET A 425 -0.73 11.33 -17.08
N GLY A 426 0.02 12.43 -17.02
CA GLY A 426 -0.55 13.77 -17.04
C GLY A 426 -1.36 14.04 -18.31
N THR A 427 -0.85 13.66 -19.48
CA THR A 427 -1.54 13.76 -20.77
C THR A 427 -2.79 12.90 -20.81
N TYR A 428 -2.70 11.65 -20.34
CA TYR A 428 -3.84 10.75 -20.27
C TYR A 428 -4.97 11.33 -19.40
N LEU A 429 -4.66 11.75 -18.16
CA LEU A 429 -5.65 12.33 -17.26
C LEU A 429 -6.20 13.66 -17.76
N ALA A 430 -5.37 14.51 -18.39
CA ALA A 430 -5.83 15.74 -19.03
C ALA A 430 -6.81 15.46 -20.18
N GLY A 431 -6.58 14.40 -20.96
CA GLY A 431 -7.50 13.92 -21.99
C GLY A 431 -8.87 13.49 -21.45
N LEU A 432 -8.94 13.09 -20.18
CA LEU A 432 -10.19 12.80 -19.46
C LEU A 432 -10.82 14.04 -18.79
N GLY A 433 -10.21 15.21 -18.90
CA GLY A 433 -10.62 16.42 -18.16
C GLY A 433 -10.25 16.38 -16.67
N MET A 434 -9.35 15.48 -16.26
CA MET A 434 -8.95 15.20 -14.88
C MET A 434 -7.50 15.63 -14.56
N GLY A 435 -6.89 16.42 -15.44
CA GLY A 435 -5.49 16.82 -15.37
C GLY A 435 -5.16 17.80 -14.24
N TYR A 436 -3.91 18.26 -14.19
CA TYR A 436 -3.46 19.28 -13.25
C TYR A 436 -4.22 20.59 -13.49
N THR A 437 -4.91 21.07 -12.46
CA THR A 437 -5.65 22.35 -12.51
C THR A 437 -4.75 23.56 -12.21
N ASN A 438 -3.48 23.33 -11.87
CA ASN A 438 -2.48 24.35 -11.57
C ASN A 438 -1.25 24.17 -12.49
N THR A 439 -0.36 25.16 -12.51
CA THR A 439 0.81 25.19 -13.38
C THR A 439 1.93 24.20 -12.98
N THR A 440 1.74 23.43 -11.90
CA THR A 440 2.74 22.46 -11.42
C THR A 440 2.37 21.06 -11.84
N THR A 441 3.25 20.39 -12.58
CA THR A 441 3.09 18.98 -13.00
C THR A 441 3.41 17.98 -11.89
N GLN A 442 3.53 18.41 -10.63
CA GLN A 442 3.90 17.59 -9.46
C GLN A 442 3.01 17.90 -8.25
N PRO A 443 2.85 16.97 -7.28
CA PRO A 443 2.13 17.19 -6.04
C PRO A 443 2.79 18.27 -5.18
N GLY A 444 2.00 19.01 -4.40
CA GLY A 444 2.51 20.08 -3.54
C GLY A 444 1.71 21.39 -3.61
N ALA A 445 0.88 21.53 -4.63
CA ALA A 445 -0.04 22.65 -4.77
C ALA A 445 -1.31 22.46 -3.92
N PRO A 446 -1.94 23.55 -3.44
CA PRO A 446 -3.17 23.48 -2.65
C PRO A 446 -4.28 22.73 -3.38
N VAL A 447 -4.88 21.74 -2.70
CA VAL A 447 -6.07 21.02 -3.17
C VAL A 447 -7.19 21.25 -2.16
N ALA A 448 -8.22 21.96 -2.57
CA ALA A 448 -9.40 22.18 -1.75
C ALA A 448 -10.26 20.91 -1.69
N ASP A 449 -10.64 20.51 -0.49
CA ASP A 449 -11.59 19.42 -0.24
C ASP A 449 -12.49 19.81 0.95
N PRO A 450 -13.73 20.27 0.68
CA PRO A 450 -14.72 20.60 1.71
C PRO A 450 -15.50 19.36 2.21
N GLY A 451 -15.17 18.17 1.71
CA GLY A 451 -15.88 16.92 1.95
C GLY A 451 -17.10 16.70 1.07
N PRO A 452 -17.83 15.58 1.30
CA PRO A 452 -18.94 15.19 0.43
C PRO A 452 -20.10 16.18 0.51
N ASP A 453 -20.81 16.32 -0.62
CA ASP A 453 -22.14 16.91 -0.65
C ASP A 453 -23.06 16.19 0.34
N ARG A 454 -23.90 16.92 1.06
CA ARG A 454 -24.68 16.35 2.17
C ARG A 454 -26.00 17.07 2.43
N VAL A 455 -26.92 16.33 3.05
CA VAL A 455 -28.15 16.89 3.62
C VAL A 455 -27.97 17.12 5.11
N VAL A 456 -28.42 18.26 5.61
CA VAL A 456 -28.36 18.66 7.02
C VAL A 456 -29.75 19.02 7.53
N LYS A 457 -30.04 18.70 8.79
CA LYS A 457 -31.33 19.02 9.43
C LYS A 457 -31.34 20.38 10.12
N ALA A 458 -30.20 20.82 10.61
CA ALA A 458 -30.08 22.09 11.32
C ALA A 458 -29.85 23.24 10.33
N LEU A 459 -30.46 24.39 10.60
CA LEU A 459 -30.21 25.64 9.88
C LEU A 459 -28.77 26.16 10.09
N VAL A 460 -28.08 25.66 11.12
CA VAL A 460 -26.69 26.01 11.44
C VAL A 460 -25.86 24.74 11.44
N THR A 461 -24.78 24.71 10.66
CA THR A 461 -23.84 23.59 10.63
C THR A 461 -22.40 24.08 10.51
N THR A 462 -21.48 23.38 11.14
CA THR A 462 -20.04 23.62 10.97
C THR A 462 -19.57 22.90 9.71
N LEU A 463 -18.76 23.58 8.88
CA LEU A 463 -18.09 22.97 7.73
C LEU A 463 -16.64 22.62 8.11
N SER A 464 -15.94 21.87 7.26
CA SER A 464 -14.53 21.56 7.51
C SER A 464 -13.75 21.52 6.20
N ALA A 465 -12.56 22.14 6.20
CA ALA A 465 -11.56 22.03 5.16
C ALA A 465 -10.44 21.04 5.54
N SER A 466 -10.64 20.21 6.56
CA SER A 466 -9.61 19.30 7.10
C SER A 466 -9.12 18.20 6.14
N MET A 467 -9.88 17.90 5.08
CA MET A 467 -9.44 16.99 4.01
C MET A 467 -8.62 17.69 2.91
N SER A 468 -8.51 19.02 2.95
CA SER A 468 -7.73 19.78 1.98
C SER A 468 -6.24 19.50 2.12
N LEU A 469 -5.54 19.40 0.98
CA LEU A 469 -4.13 19.04 0.93
C LEU A 469 -3.27 20.28 0.67
N TYR A 470 -2.04 20.24 1.17
CA TYR A 470 -1.04 21.29 0.94
C TYR A 470 -1.54 22.72 1.19
N SER A 471 -2.42 22.91 2.18
CA SER A 471 -3.14 24.16 2.40
C SER A 471 -2.95 24.66 3.83
N ASN A 472 -2.76 25.96 4.01
CA ASN A 472 -2.79 26.63 5.31
C ASN A 472 -3.59 27.94 5.31
N ILE A 473 -4.15 28.31 4.16
CA ILE A 473 -5.05 29.45 3.97
C ILE A 473 -6.37 28.89 3.45
N TYR A 474 -7.50 29.35 4.01
CA TYR A 474 -8.83 28.90 3.64
C TYR A 474 -9.69 30.12 3.29
N GLN A 475 -10.54 29.98 2.28
CA GLN A 475 -11.52 30.98 1.90
C GLN A 475 -12.81 30.28 1.50
N TRP A 476 -13.83 30.50 2.31
CA TRP A 476 -15.18 30.02 2.08
C TRP A 476 -16.04 31.16 1.54
N SER A 477 -16.88 30.84 0.56
CA SER A 477 -17.88 31.78 0.06
C SER A 477 -19.17 31.06 -0.30
N ILE A 478 -20.27 31.79 -0.40
CA ILE A 478 -21.53 31.27 -0.94
C ILE A 478 -21.59 31.69 -2.40
N SER A 479 -21.87 30.73 -3.28
CA SER A 479 -21.97 31.00 -4.70
C SER A 479 -23.08 32.02 -4.99
N PRO A 480 -22.84 33.06 -5.81
CA PRO A 480 -23.90 33.96 -6.26
C PRO A 480 -25.01 33.25 -7.05
N SER A 481 -24.71 32.10 -7.65
CA SER A 481 -25.66 31.24 -8.35
C SER A 481 -26.22 30.11 -7.47
N SER A 482 -26.02 30.19 -6.15
CA SER A 482 -26.66 29.28 -5.19
C SER A 482 -28.18 29.27 -5.40
N PRO A 483 -28.83 28.09 -5.50
CA PRO A 483 -30.27 28.00 -5.76
C PRO A 483 -31.12 28.71 -4.70
N THR A 484 -30.63 28.73 -3.46
CA THR A 484 -31.27 29.43 -2.34
C THR A 484 -30.36 30.57 -1.87
N ALA A 485 -30.95 31.75 -1.68
CA ALA A 485 -30.26 32.97 -1.26
C ALA A 485 -30.34 33.18 0.26
N GLY A 486 -29.57 34.13 0.78
CA GLY A 486 -29.67 34.60 2.16
C GLY A 486 -28.88 33.79 3.20
N ALA A 487 -28.20 32.73 2.82
CA ALA A 487 -27.26 32.04 3.70
C ALA A 487 -26.05 32.93 4.03
N THR A 488 -25.43 32.67 5.18
CA THR A 488 -24.25 33.39 5.68
C THR A 488 -23.17 32.44 6.18
N LEU A 489 -21.93 32.91 6.20
CA LEU A 489 -20.77 32.22 6.77
C LEU A 489 -20.15 33.09 7.85
N THR A 490 -19.89 32.51 9.02
CA THR A 490 -19.03 33.12 10.04
C THR A 490 -17.69 32.39 10.08
N ASN A 491 -16.61 33.14 10.38
CA ASN A 491 -15.23 32.62 10.33
C ASN A 491 -14.88 31.98 8.97
N ALA A 492 -15.31 32.61 7.87
CA ALA A 492 -15.17 32.12 6.50
C ALA A 492 -13.72 31.94 6.01
N THR A 493 -12.72 32.33 6.81
CA THR A 493 -11.28 32.09 6.53
C THR A 493 -10.66 30.99 7.40
N SER A 494 -11.46 30.34 8.24
CA SER A 494 -11.00 29.29 9.15
C SER A 494 -11.08 27.90 8.52
N LEU A 495 -10.41 26.94 9.17
CA LEU A 495 -10.52 25.53 8.85
C LEU A 495 -11.96 25.01 9.02
N ASN A 496 -12.72 25.56 9.96
CA ASN A 496 -14.07 25.11 10.32
C ASN A 496 -15.04 26.31 10.44
N PRO A 497 -15.50 26.90 9.33
CA PRO A 497 -16.47 28.00 9.38
C PRO A 497 -17.85 27.47 9.78
N THR A 498 -18.72 28.38 10.25
CA THR A 498 -20.12 28.06 10.50
C THR A 498 -20.97 28.56 9.35
N PHE A 499 -21.74 27.66 8.74
CA PHE A 499 -22.75 27.95 7.75
C PHE A 499 -24.12 28.12 8.43
N THR A 500 -24.82 29.20 8.10
CA THR A 500 -26.17 29.50 8.59
C THR A 500 -27.10 29.73 7.41
N ALA A 501 -28.12 28.88 7.28
CA ALA A 501 -29.18 29.00 6.28
C ALA A 501 -30.40 29.73 6.86
N PRO A 502 -31.10 30.58 6.07
CA PRO A 502 -32.32 31.23 6.48
C PRO A 502 -33.54 30.30 6.53
N GLY A 503 -33.44 29.10 5.93
CA GLY A 503 -34.51 28.12 5.85
C GLY A 503 -34.07 26.87 5.09
N ASP A 504 -35.04 26.02 4.77
CA ASP A 504 -34.80 24.82 3.96
C ASP A 504 -34.50 25.21 2.50
N GLY A 505 -33.61 24.44 1.86
CA GLY A 505 -33.20 24.72 0.50
C GLY A 505 -31.85 24.12 0.13
N THR A 506 -31.48 24.28 -1.14
CA THR A 506 -30.15 23.89 -1.65
C THR A 506 -29.23 25.09 -1.69
N TYR A 507 -28.04 24.95 -1.12
CA TYR A 507 -27.01 25.97 -1.04
C TYR A 507 -25.71 25.48 -1.65
N TRP A 508 -25.07 26.34 -2.43
CA TRP A 508 -23.75 26.07 -3.02
C TRP A 508 -22.69 26.87 -2.26
N VAL A 509 -21.91 26.17 -1.46
CA VAL A 509 -20.78 26.75 -0.72
C VAL A 509 -19.50 26.43 -1.50
N MET A 510 -18.63 27.41 -1.68
CA MET A 510 -17.35 27.25 -2.37
C MET A 510 -16.21 27.28 -1.35
N LEU A 511 -15.27 26.35 -1.49
CA LEU A 511 -13.98 26.37 -0.80
C LEU A 511 -12.87 26.64 -1.79
N ARG A 512 -12.05 27.65 -1.48
CA ARG A 512 -10.71 27.83 -2.04
C ARG A 512 -9.68 27.67 -0.94
N THR A 513 -8.57 27.02 -1.26
CA THR A 513 -7.45 26.91 -0.32
C THR A 513 -6.15 27.43 -0.92
N GLY A 514 -5.19 27.76 -0.06
CA GLY A 514 -3.93 28.35 -0.48
C GLY A 514 -2.75 27.94 0.39
N LYS A 515 -1.55 28.13 -0.17
CA LYS A 515 -0.26 27.99 0.50
C LYS A 515 0.73 29.00 -0.07
N GLY A 516 1.13 29.97 0.75
CA GLY A 516 1.91 31.10 0.26
C GLY A 516 1.14 31.86 -0.83
N ALA A 517 1.76 32.04 -2.00
CA ALA A 517 1.13 32.69 -3.15
C ALA A 517 0.26 31.75 -4.00
N ALA A 518 0.37 30.43 -3.84
CA ALA A 518 -0.39 29.46 -4.61
C ALA A 518 -1.83 29.32 -4.07
N GLN A 519 -2.81 29.19 -4.97
CA GLN A 519 -4.22 28.97 -4.66
C GLN A 519 -4.77 27.78 -5.47
N SER A 520 -5.73 27.07 -4.89
CA SER A 520 -6.55 26.09 -5.59
C SER A 520 -7.59 26.77 -6.48
N ALA A 521 -8.21 26.00 -7.38
CA ALA A 521 -9.52 26.37 -7.92
C ALA A 521 -10.60 26.32 -6.83
N ASP A 522 -11.75 26.95 -7.07
CA ASP A 522 -12.92 26.83 -6.20
C ASP A 522 -13.52 25.42 -6.31
N VAL A 523 -13.74 24.78 -5.18
CA VAL A 523 -14.45 23.50 -5.09
C VAL A 523 -15.82 23.73 -4.47
N LYS A 524 -16.86 23.30 -5.18
CA LYS A 524 -18.25 23.42 -4.76
C LYS A 524 -18.63 22.29 -3.80
N LEU A 525 -19.17 22.65 -2.65
CA LEU A 525 -19.91 21.82 -1.72
C LEU A 525 -21.41 22.12 -1.84
N VAL A 526 -22.21 21.09 -2.11
CA VAL A 526 -23.67 21.18 -2.10
C VAL A 526 -24.19 20.80 -0.71
N ILE A 527 -24.86 21.76 -0.06
CA ILE A 527 -25.54 21.56 1.22
C ILE A 527 -27.04 21.68 0.96
N VAL A 528 -27.78 20.62 1.27
CA VAL A 528 -29.24 20.65 1.30
C VAL A 528 -29.68 20.76 2.74
N VAL A 529 -30.38 21.83 3.08
CA VAL A 529 -30.99 22.03 4.41
C VAL A 529 -32.42 21.55 4.34
N ASP A 530 -32.76 20.58 5.17
CA ASP A 530 -34.09 19.98 5.28
C ASP A 530 -34.43 19.79 6.77
N SER A 531 -35.13 20.76 7.35
CA SER A 531 -35.59 20.72 8.73
C SER A 531 -36.58 19.57 9.00
N ALA A 532 -37.21 19.05 7.95
CA ALA A 532 -38.12 17.92 7.99
C ALA A 532 -37.42 16.56 7.76
N LEU A 533 -36.07 16.53 7.67
CA LEU A 533 -35.31 15.30 7.48
C LEU A 533 -35.73 14.23 8.51
N THR A 534 -36.02 13.03 8.01
CA THR A 534 -36.64 11.94 8.78
C THR A 534 -35.75 11.41 9.90
N TYR A 535 -34.43 11.63 9.80
CA TYR A 535 -33.46 11.27 10.83
C TYR A 535 -32.69 12.50 11.31
N THR A 536 -32.15 12.42 12.52
CA THR A 536 -31.25 13.43 13.08
C THR A 536 -29.81 12.96 12.86
N PRO A 537 -29.00 13.64 12.02
CA PRO A 537 -27.65 13.19 11.70
C PRO A 537 -26.80 12.83 12.93
N SER A 538 -26.75 13.71 13.95
CA SER A 538 -25.96 13.50 15.18
C SER A 538 -26.44 12.33 16.05
N ALA A 539 -27.66 11.84 15.83
CA ALA A 539 -28.23 10.69 16.53
C ALA A 539 -27.99 9.36 15.81
N LEU A 540 -27.45 9.37 14.58
CA LEU A 540 -27.17 8.14 13.83
C LEU A 540 -26.14 7.28 14.58
N ARG A 541 -26.40 5.98 14.62
CA ARG A 541 -25.55 4.93 15.23
C ARG A 541 -25.35 3.78 14.25
N PHE A 542 -24.47 2.84 14.60
CA PHE A 542 -24.24 1.66 13.77
C PHE A 542 -25.50 0.83 13.58
N SER A 543 -26.41 0.80 14.55
CA SER A 543 -27.71 0.11 14.43
C SER A 543 -28.58 0.64 13.27
N ASP A 544 -28.55 1.94 12.99
CA ASP A 544 -29.26 2.54 11.84
C ASP A 544 -28.64 2.06 10.51
N ILE A 545 -27.31 2.04 10.45
CA ILE A 545 -26.56 1.59 9.27
C ILE A 545 -26.74 0.09 9.05
N LYS A 546 -26.67 -0.71 10.10
CA LYS A 546 -26.93 -2.14 10.11
C LYS A 546 -28.33 -2.43 9.56
N THR A 547 -29.35 -1.66 9.98
CA THR A 547 -30.73 -1.80 9.46
C THR A 547 -30.79 -1.62 7.94
N ILE A 548 -30.09 -0.62 7.38
CA ILE A 548 -30.03 -0.41 5.92
C ILE A 548 -29.33 -1.59 5.22
N LEU A 549 -28.20 -2.05 5.76
CA LEU A 549 -27.44 -3.17 5.22
C LEU A 549 -28.21 -4.49 5.26
N GLN A 550 -29.05 -4.68 6.28
CA GLN A 550 -29.84 -5.89 6.51
C GLN A 550 -31.26 -5.83 5.93
N GLY A 551 -31.65 -4.72 5.30
CA GLY A 551 -32.95 -4.57 4.65
C GLY A 551 -33.27 -5.69 3.65
N VAL A 552 -34.56 -5.96 3.45
CA VAL A 552 -35.03 -7.07 2.60
C VAL A 552 -34.52 -6.87 1.16
N GLY A 553 -33.71 -7.82 0.67
CA GLY A 553 -33.25 -7.87 -0.72
C GLY A 553 -32.15 -6.85 -1.11
N THR A 554 -31.53 -6.15 -0.16
CA THR A 554 -30.48 -5.15 -0.44
C THR A 554 -29.10 -5.77 -0.54
N CYS A 555 -28.41 -5.95 0.59
CA CYS A 555 -27.00 -6.32 0.61
C CYS A 555 -26.79 -7.75 1.14
N THR A 556 -27.64 -8.24 2.06
CA THR A 556 -27.51 -9.57 2.68
C THR A 556 -27.65 -10.72 1.69
N VAL A 557 -28.29 -10.52 0.53
CA VAL A 557 -28.34 -11.52 -0.56
C VAL A 557 -26.93 -11.94 -0.98
N CYS A 558 -26.00 -10.98 -1.07
CA CYS A 558 -24.62 -11.21 -1.46
C CYS A 558 -23.63 -11.03 -0.28
N HIS A 559 -24.09 -10.58 0.89
CA HIS A 559 -23.28 -10.37 2.07
C HIS A 559 -23.81 -11.20 3.25
N THR A 560 -24.02 -12.49 3.01
CA THR A 560 -24.40 -13.45 4.04
C THR A 560 -23.33 -14.51 4.24
N SER A 561 -23.12 -14.90 5.51
CA SER A 561 -22.34 -16.08 5.85
C SER A 561 -22.93 -17.32 5.16
N GLY A 562 -22.07 -18.26 4.75
CA GLY A 562 -22.48 -19.52 4.12
C GLY A 562 -22.61 -19.49 2.60
N MET A 563 -22.32 -18.36 1.94
CA MET A 563 -22.20 -18.34 0.48
C MET A 563 -21.03 -19.20 -0.02
N GLY A 564 -21.26 -19.90 -1.14
CA GLY A 564 -20.29 -20.79 -1.78
C GLY A 564 -19.02 -20.10 -2.30
N ASN A 565 -18.23 -20.81 -3.11
CA ASN A 565 -16.86 -20.40 -3.45
C ASN A 565 -16.76 -19.14 -4.33
N SER A 566 -17.80 -18.75 -5.07
CA SER A 566 -17.78 -17.59 -5.97
C SER A 566 -18.47 -16.38 -5.34
N GLY A 567 -17.86 -15.19 -5.44
CA GLY A 567 -18.55 -13.94 -5.11
C GLY A 567 -18.54 -13.57 -3.62
N GLN A 568 -17.68 -14.17 -2.80
CA GLN A 568 -17.58 -13.83 -1.37
C GLN A 568 -17.10 -12.37 -1.16
N PRO A 569 -17.93 -11.48 -0.62
CA PRO A 569 -17.52 -10.14 -0.25
C PRO A 569 -16.53 -10.12 0.93
N PRO A 570 -15.89 -8.98 1.15
CA PRO A 570 -14.92 -8.80 2.24
C PRO A 570 -15.54 -8.64 3.64
N ILE A 571 -16.87 -8.64 3.75
CA ILE A 571 -17.59 -8.43 5.01
C ILE A 571 -18.98 -9.07 4.90
N TRP A 572 -19.42 -9.72 5.96
CA TRP A 572 -20.77 -10.25 6.09
C TRP A 572 -21.66 -9.26 6.82
N TYR A 573 -22.88 -9.07 6.32
CA TYR A 573 -23.88 -8.20 6.91
C TYR A 573 -24.98 -8.99 7.65
N SER A 574 -25.07 -10.31 7.46
CA SER A 574 -25.96 -11.17 8.26
C SER A 574 -25.50 -11.24 9.73
N ASN A 575 -26.43 -11.53 10.63
CA ASN A 575 -26.10 -11.89 12.02
C ASN A 575 -25.65 -13.35 12.05
N PHE A 576 -24.49 -13.61 12.62
CA PHE A 576 -23.92 -14.94 12.85
C PHE A 576 -22.89 -14.84 13.97
N ASP A 577 -22.57 -15.98 14.57
CA ASP A 577 -21.54 -16.14 15.59
C ASP A 577 -20.15 -15.89 14.97
N ARG A 578 -19.59 -14.70 15.24
CA ARG A 578 -18.33 -14.18 14.70
C ARG A 578 -17.14 -14.56 15.58
N ASP A 579 -17.34 -14.65 16.89
CA ASP A 579 -16.27 -14.92 17.85
C ASP A 579 -16.18 -16.42 18.24
N ALA A 580 -17.10 -17.23 17.73
CA ALA A 580 -17.19 -18.68 17.86
C ALA A 580 -17.55 -19.17 19.28
N ASP A 581 -18.33 -18.39 20.03
CA ASP A 581 -18.76 -18.75 21.38
C ASP A 581 -20.08 -19.57 21.41
N ASN A 582 -20.70 -19.79 20.26
CA ASN A 582 -21.99 -20.44 20.00
C ASN A 582 -23.24 -19.61 20.34
N ASP A 583 -23.09 -18.32 20.63
CA ASP A 583 -24.18 -17.37 20.79
C ASP A 583 -24.17 -16.34 19.64
N ILE A 584 -25.29 -15.62 19.47
CA ILE A 584 -25.36 -14.46 18.57
C ILE A 584 -25.81 -13.28 19.41
N ASP A 585 -24.88 -12.41 19.78
CA ASP A 585 -25.09 -11.40 20.81
C ASP A 585 -24.46 -10.02 20.51
N ALA A 586 -24.33 -9.17 21.53
CA ALA A 586 -23.76 -7.83 21.39
C ALA A 586 -22.27 -7.84 21.03
N THR A 587 -21.55 -8.91 21.37
CA THR A 587 -20.14 -9.11 21.01
C THR A 587 -20.02 -9.26 19.50
N ASP A 588 -20.89 -10.03 18.85
CA ASP A 588 -20.93 -10.15 17.39
C ASP A 588 -21.24 -8.83 16.70
N ASP A 589 -22.16 -8.06 17.28
CA ASP A 589 -22.52 -6.74 16.76
C ASP A 589 -21.34 -5.76 16.86
N HIS A 590 -20.58 -5.82 17.94
CA HIS A 590 -19.36 -5.03 18.10
C HIS A 590 -18.27 -5.43 17.09
N TRP A 591 -18.14 -6.73 16.78
CA TRP A 591 -17.26 -7.21 15.71
C TRP A 591 -17.72 -6.71 14.35
N PHE A 592 -19.02 -6.80 14.05
CA PHE A 592 -19.58 -6.30 12.80
C PHE A 592 -19.33 -4.79 12.66
N TYR A 593 -19.59 -4.02 13.71
CA TYR A 593 -19.27 -2.58 13.73
C TYR A 593 -17.80 -2.32 13.40
N THR A 594 -16.87 -3.02 14.07
CA THR A 594 -15.43 -2.84 13.88
C THR A 594 -14.99 -3.15 12.44
N GLU A 595 -15.46 -4.25 11.86
CA GLU A 595 -15.19 -4.60 10.47
C GLU A 595 -15.77 -3.57 9.49
N LEU A 596 -16.99 -3.10 9.75
CA LEU A 596 -17.69 -2.14 8.89
C LEU A 596 -17.01 -0.78 8.93
N ARG A 597 -16.67 -0.30 10.13
CA ARG A 597 -15.89 0.93 10.34
C ARG A 597 -14.54 0.86 9.64
N GLY A 598 -13.93 -0.34 9.61
CA GLY A 598 -12.76 -0.68 8.80
C GLY A 598 -12.87 -0.43 7.29
N ARG A 599 -14.07 -0.15 6.77
CA ARG A 599 -14.35 0.17 5.36
C ARG A 599 -14.56 1.67 5.13
N ILE A 600 -14.31 2.50 6.15
CA ILE A 600 -14.38 3.96 6.08
C ILE A 600 -12.98 4.52 5.88
N ASN A 601 -12.87 5.56 5.06
CA ASN A 601 -11.67 6.37 4.92
C ASN A 601 -11.92 7.75 5.54
N PHE A 602 -11.44 7.97 6.76
CA PHE A 602 -11.63 9.25 7.47
C PHE A 602 -10.75 10.39 6.95
N THR A 603 -9.77 10.10 6.08
CA THR A 603 -8.96 11.14 5.43
C THR A 603 -9.44 11.48 4.01
N ASP A 604 -10.43 10.73 3.51
CA ASP A 604 -11.13 10.97 2.25
C ASP A 604 -12.44 10.17 2.25
N ILE A 605 -13.51 10.81 2.76
CA ILE A 605 -14.78 10.14 3.04
C ILE A 605 -15.35 9.49 1.77
N VAL A 606 -15.33 10.20 0.63
CA VAL A 606 -15.90 9.68 -0.63
C VAL A 606 -15.10 8.51 -1.21
N ALA A 607 -13.84 8.32 -0.82
CA ALA A 607 -13.07 7.14 -1.18
C ALA A 607 -13.39 5.88 -0.35
N SER A 608 -14.21 5.99 0.70
CA SER A 608 -14.62 4.85 1.52
C SER A 608 -15.25 3.75 0.66
N PRO A 609 -14.73 2.51 0.67
CA PRO A 609 -15.36 1.38 -0.01
C PRO A 609 -16.85 1.23 0.33
N LEU A 610 -17.24 1.58 1.55
CA LEU A 610 -18.62 1.53 2.02
C LEU A 610 -19.58 2.47 1.27
N LEU A 611 -19.07 3.60 0.77
CA LEU A 611 -19.85 4.55 -0.04
C LEU A 611 -19.74 4.22 -1.53
N ARG A 612 -18.53 3.91 -1.98
CA ARG A 612 -18.22 3.73 -3.40
C ARG A 612 -18.88 2.52 -4.02
N LYS A 613 -18.73 1.36 -3.36
CA LYS A 613 -19.15 0.08 -3.93
C LYS A 613 -20.66 0.10 -4.19
N PRO A 614 -21.54 0.43 -3.23
CA PRO A 614 -22.98 0.45 -3.48
C PRO A 614 -23.41 1.53 -4.48
N SER A 615 -22.60 2.58 -4.69
CA SER A 615 -22.90 3.65 -5.66
C SER A 615 -22.57 3.29 -7.12
N GLY A 616 -22.21 2.03 -7.40
CA GLY A 616 -21.85 1.56 -8.76
C GLY A 616 -20.34 1.55 -9.03
N ASN A 617 -19.51 2.06 -8.12
CA ASN A 617 -18.06 2.10 -8.32
C ASN A 617 -17.42 0.79 -7.82
N HIS A 618 -17.29 -0.17 -8.73
CA HIS A 618 -16.63 -1.48 -8.55
C HIS A 618 -17.42 -2.51 -7.70
N HIS A 619 -18.75 -2.49 -7.74
CA HIS A 619 -19.61 -3.55 -7.21
C HIS A 619 -20.24 -4.37 -8.35
N ASN A 620 -19.39 -4.95 -9.21
CA ASN A 620 -19.78 -5.57 -10.48
C ASN A 620 -20.63 -4.65 -11.38
N GLY A 621 -20.39 -3.33 -11.29
CA GLY A 621 -21.18 -2.31 -12.00
C GLY A 621 -22.58 -2.06 -11.42
N GLY A 622 -22.97 -2.77 -10.37
CA GLY A 622 -24.28 -2.62 -9.73
C GLY A 622 -24.37 -1.37 -8.84
N GLN A 623 -25.37 -0.53 -9.10
CA GLN A 623 -25.77 0.55 -8.21
C GLN A 623 -26.94 0.08 -7.33
N LEU A 624 -26.80 0.24 -6.02
CA LEU A 624 -27.80 -0.12 -5.03
C LEU A 624 -28.85 0.99 -4.90
N THR A 625 -30.08 0.60 -4.58
CA THR A 625 -31.17 1.55 -4.32
C THR A 625 -30.80 2.47 -3.16
N GLY A 626 -31.01 3.78 -3.32
CA GLY A 626 -30.64 4.77 -2.32
C GLY A 626 -29.16 5.19 -2.38
N PHE A 627 -28.37 4.69 -3.33
CA PHE A 627 -26.95 5.04 -3.50
C PHE A 627 -26.65 5.77 -4.82
N ASN A 628 -27.66 6.38 -5.47
CA ASN A 628 -27.41 7.14 -6.68
C ASN A 628 -26.81 8.52 -6.39
N THR A 629 -25.48 8.60 -6.48
CA THR A 629 -24.72 9.84 -6.24
C THR A 629 -24.84 10.89 -7.35
N SER A 630 -25.51 10.59 -8.47
CA SER A 630 -25.80 11.61 -9.50
C SER A 630 -26.96 12.53 -9.08
N LEU A 631 -27.70 12.16 -8.03
CA LEU A 631 -28.81 12.94 -7.49
C LEU A 631 -28.34 13.92 -6.41
N THR A 632 -29.11 14.99 -6.22
CA THR A 632 -28.89 15.95 -5.14
C THR A 632 -29.05 15.29 -3.77
N PRO A 633 -28.33 15.75 -2.73
CA PRO A 633 -28.53 15.26 -1.37
C PRO A 633 -30.00 15.34 -0.93
N GLY A 634 -30.46 14.36 -0.16
CA GLY A 634 -31.85 14.25 0.30
C GLY A 634 -32.83 13.63 -0.70
N ALA A 635 -32.42 13.43 -1.96
CA ALA A 635 -33.26 12.75 -2.94
C ALA A 635 -33.52 11.27 -2.53
N VAL A 636 -34.72 10.77 -2.81
CA VAL A 636 -35.12 9.39 -2.46
C VAL A 636 -34.14 8.34 -3.02
N GLY A 637 -33.63 8.54 -4.23
CA GLY A 637 -32.66 7.63 -4.85
C GLY A 637 -31.24 7.68 -4.25
N ARG A 638 -30.97 8.59 -3.30
CA ARG A 638 -29.68 8.83 -2.63
C ARG A 638 -29.75 8.73 -1.10
N VAL A 639 -30.94 8.53 -0.54
CA VAL A 639 -31.19 8.62 0.91
C VAL A 639 -30.25 7.74 1.74
N ASN A 640 -29.97 6.50 1.31
CA ASN A 640 -29.06 5.59 2.03
C ASN A 640 -27.62 6.10 2.00
N TYR A 641 -27.14 6.59 0.84
CA TYR A 641 -25.81 7.19 0.75
C TYR A 641 -25.69 8.39 1.69
N ASP A 642 -26.70 9.25 1.76
CA ASP A 642 -26.69 10.43 2.63
C ASP A 642 -26.73 10.07 4.12
N THR A 643 -27.48 9.03 4.51
CA THR A 643 -27.44 8.51 5.87
C THR A 643 -26.05 8.00 6.24
N PHE A 644 -25.39 7.27 5.35
CA PHE A 644 -24.02 6.80 5.58
C PHE A 644 -23.01 7.95 5.64
N VAL A 645 -23.12 8.95 4.76
CA VAL A 645 -22.28 10.16 4.79
C VAL A 645 -22.46 10.90 6.12
N ASN A 646 -23.69 11.09 6.58
CA ASN A 646 -23.98 11.75 7.84
C ASN A 646 -23.45 10.95 9.06
N TRP A 647 -23.58 9.62 9.04
CA TRP A 647 -23.00 8.77 10.09
C TRP A 647 -21.46 8.87 10.11
N ILE A 648 -20.80 8.79 8.95
CA ILE A 648 -19.34 8.91 8.84
C ILE A 648 -18.85 10.28 9.30
N LEU A 649 -19.52 11.37 8.89
CA LEU A 649 -19.18 12.73 9.30
C LEU A 649 -19.30 12.96 10.81
N ASN A 650 -20.12 12.16 11.50
CA ASN A 650 -20.26 12.18 12.96
C ASN A 650 -19.28 11.24 13.68
N GLY A 651 -18.24 10.75 13.00
CA GLY A 651 -17.23 9.85 13.57
C GLY A 651 -17.59 8.36 13.47
N ALA A 652 -18.69 8.04 12.78
CA ALA A 652 -19.24 6.69 12.66
C ALA A 652 -19.43 6.00 14.03
N PRO A 653 -20.21 6.59 14.95
CA PRO A 653 -20.41 6.02 16.28
C PRO A 653 -21.15 4.67 16.22
N GLU A 654 -20.79 3.77 17.14
CA GLU A 654 -21.45 2.49 17.36
C GLU A 654 -22.89 2.67 17.87
#